data_AF-A0A7S3K660-F1
#
_entry.id   AF-A0A7S3K660-F1
#
_cell.length_a   1.000
_cell.length_b   1.000
_cell.length_c   1.000
_cell.angle_alpha   90.00
_cell.angle_beta   90.00
_cell.angle_gamma   90.00
#
_symmetry.space_group_name_H-M   'P 1'
#
loop_
_entity.id
_entity.type
_entity.pdbx_description
1 polymer ?
#
loop_
_entity_poly.entity_id
_entity_poly.type
_entity_poly.pdbx_seq_one_letter_code
_entity_poly.pdbx_strand_id
1 'polypeptide(L)'
;MVKILITGVTGWLGKSLASRFIKQGHEVVGASRKKFEMENVECVVVNIGDDASVRTLYETHKFDVVLHLAGCLGWCDMSQAIQVNVDATRRILELGASVGKVQKFVLASSVAAVTTCAPDFPPQKLPMPADHDSVKGPWPYGLSKALVEDIAKVIQTTNGKEKNLDILCVRIGNVVTDPPGQPSHKDGAGIEYPVFPASLEYLAETGEQRVFPEAAITSVALSDQLRCLELAVNIPVVESGRFTTVACVAPRAYSDVPVAALFRAWYGKEKADKIQGIEDYDKPENKRKPIYDLEPARKILGWVPQIDLNPPEQKEDRVFLDIEKRVHDKNVEAWLKMAQMLAAATRQEDGCVYYDFVHVETSENEPTANEQSFRIIESWSSQAALDRHAASEHFCRLVPAMDAISETVRLDKCHDALKKSNQNDIKNGASSRTSVTEQVTVIPTSSPPTTKGCRKGRILVLYDSSTSCTKLMAKIVAEGCLQLDRTEVRLRVVPGEVNHWDNTSKLKDTGSDPEATFEDVIWADGIACGSPTNLGCVSWRFKKFWDDFSQAGYWGRCDGKLGCAFSSVGGTNGGAELVCQAINNILMNFGFACFGVTDYVSFKTTLHYGAVCAKAPREELDQMCCRRLGLRLAEYVGYYILSRVETHPLLNSKRQEAKVWGSPIPPRSASSEQLLTLNKATFTPTTLPDNRPICLIYTKMVDYVHESTPAAATFIASCATERGFRAVVSSSPYVMRKNGSTLNPDLIVFINLSGEAFDVNDHRLNDHLAAGRPILGLHACLASFLDGEDAVGGTKLGHKTNLISEIFGCHFVNHPPPQKGVCIVDHKAVSKIFGDSAVEADLPKIDRVEVYDEFFNYTRSVRNDPDTTVLVSLDECTYTGGEMGQDHPIIWTKEKPGQGKIFYCGLGHFDHLYTTTPTFDTSPESEQITVEGCHLCANFIKAAFDWLGTPFQDPIEAILCDPTYYKVSS
;
A
#
# COMPACT_ATOMS: atom_id res chain seq x y z
N MET A 1 26.84 37.66 -1.55
CA MET A 1 25.37 37.60 -1.64
C MET A 1 25.02 36.68 -2.81
N VAL A 2 24.22 35.64 -2.58
CA VAL A 2 23.70 34.74 -3.61
C VAL A 2 22.22 34.53 -3.38
N LYS A 3 21.48 34.19 -4.43
CA LYS A 3 20.05 33.88 -4.37
C LYS A 3 19.84 32.38 -4.24
N ILE A 4 19.19 31.97 -3.15
CA ILE A 4 19.05 30.58 -2.71
C ILE A 4 17.59 30.15 -2.84
N LEU A 5 17.36 29.06 -3.57
CA LEU A 5 16.09 28.33 -3.52
C LEU A 5 16.14 27.29 -2.41
N ILE A 6 15.15 27.26 -1.53
CA ILE A 6 14.97 26.17 -0.55
C ILE A 6 13.68 25.43 -0.87
N THR A 7 13.78 24.19 -1.35
CA THR A 7 12.60 23.29 -1.43
C THR A 7 12.38 22.62 -0.07
N GLY A 8 11.12 22.39 0.30
CA GLY A 8 10.82 21.82 1.63
C GLY A 8 11.00 22.84 2.77
N VAL A 9 10.97 24.14 2.42
CA VAL A 9 11.12 25.27 3.35
C VAL A 9 10.15 25.26 4.53
N THR A 10 8.98 24.63 4.38
CA THR A 10 7.98 24.52 5.45
C THR A 10 8.36 23.54 6.57
N GLY A 11 9.33 22.66 6.33
CA GLY A 11 9.89 21.76 7.34
C GLY A 11 10.80 22.49 8.32
N TRP A 12 11.13 21.86 9.44
CA TRP A 12 11.91 22.54 10.49
C TRP A 12 13.31 22.96 10.01
N LEU A 13 13.99 22.10 9.24
CA LEU A 13 15.34 22.37 8.72
C LEU A 13 15.27 23.54 7.73
N GLY A 14 14.26 23.51 6.85
CA GLY A 14 14.00 24.55 5.87
C GLY A 14 13.77 25.92 6.50
N LYS A 15 12.89 26.00 7.51
CA LYS A 15 12.63 27.25 8.26
C LYS A 15 13.90 27.76 8.94
N SER A 16 14.61 26.89 9.65
CA SER A 16 15.82 27.28 10.38
C SER A 16 16.93 27.77 9.46
N LEU A 17 17.15 27.09 8.33
CA LEU A 17 18.17 27.45 7.35
C LEU A 17 17.80 28.74 6.60
N ALA A 18 16.53 28.93 6.23
CA ALA A 18 16.07 30.18 5.60
C ALA A 18 16.39 31.39 6.49
N SER A 19 16.06 31.35 7.78
CA SER A 19 16.40 32.42 8.73
C SER A 19 17.90 32.65 8.87
N ARG A 20 18.72 31.60 8.84
CA ARG A 20 20.19 31.71 8.93
C ARG A 20 20.78 32.36 7.68
N PHE A 21 20.34 31.98 6.49
CA PHE A 21 20.83 32.55 5.24
C PHE A 21 20.41 34.02 5.06
N ILE A 22 19.19 34.40 5.49
CA ILE A 22 18.78 35.81 5.53
C ILE A 22 19.70 36.63 6.44
N LYS A 23 20.04 36.11 7.64
CA LYS A 23 20.98 36.78 8.56
C LYS A 23 22.39 36.94 7.98
N GLN A 24 22.79 36.05 7.07
CA GLN A 24 24.06 36.13 6.33
C GLN A 24 24.00 37.08 5.12
N GLY A 25 22.85 37.70 4.86
CA GLY A 25 22.66 38.63 3.75
C GLY A 25 22.46 37.93 2.40
N HIS A 26 22.03 36.67 2.38
CA HIS A 26 21.57 36.01 1.16
C HIS A 26 20.12 36.38 0.85
N GLU A 27 19.76 36.30 -0.42
CA GLU A 27 18.36 36.37 -0.85
C GLU A 27 17.79 34.95 -0.83
N VAL A 28 16.67 34.73 -0.13
CA VAL A 28 16.09 33.39 0.03
C VAL A 28 14.69 33.35 -0.55
N VAL A 29 14.44 32.37 -1.41
CA VAL A 29 13.11 32.02 -1.91
C VAL A 29 12.76 30.62 -1.43
N GLY A 30 11.66 30.52 -0.70
CA GLY A 30 11.13 29.26 -0.20
C GLY A 30 10.09 28.68 -1.14
N ALA A 31 10.25 27.43 -1.54
CA ALA A 31 9.34 26.69 -2.40
C ALA A 31 8.50 25.69 -1.61
N SER A 32 7.18 25.74 -1.75
CA SER A 32 6.26 24.79 -1.12
C SER A 32 5.02 24.50 -1.95
N ARG A 33 4.35 23.36 -1.70
CA ARG A 33 3.11 22.97 -2.40
C ARG A 33 1.89 23.80 -2.01
N LYS A 34 1.92 24.44 -0.85
CA LYS A 34 0.82 25.26 -0.31
C LYS A 34 1.30 26.69 -0.11
N LYS A 35 0.35 27.63 -0.06
CA LYS A 35 0.69 28.99 0.34
C LYS A 35 1.18 28.98 1.79
N PHE A 36 2.29 29.64 2.04
CA PHE A 36 2.84 29.86 3.37
C PHE A 36 3.50 31.23 3.41
N GLU A 37 3.70 31.77 4.60
CA GLU A 37 4.33 33.07 4.81
C GLU A 37 5.47 32.91 5.80
N MET A 38 6.56 33.61 5.53
CA MET A 38 7.74 33.65 6.39
C MET A 38 8.39 35.03 6.25
N GLU A 39 8.77 35.61 7.39
CA GLU A 39 9.33 36.95 7.42
C GLU A 39 10.64 37.01 6.61
N ASN A 40 10.75 38.03 5.75
CA ASN A 40 11.91 38.28 4.90
C ASN A 40 12.29 37.14 3.93
N VAL A 41 11.37 36.20 3.67
CA VAL A 41 11.56 35.11 2.69
C VAL A 41 10.43 35.18 1.66
N GLU A 42 10.79 35.26 0.38
CA GLU A 42 9.82 35.15 -0.70
C GLU A 42 9.28 33.72 -0.75
N CYS A 43 7.97 33.54 -0.60
CA CYS A 43 7.34 32.23 -0.49
C CYS A 43 6.56 31.91 -1.76
N VAL A 44 7.05 30.95 -2.55
CA VAL A 44 6.48 30.59 -3.85
C VAL A 44 5.75 29.25 -3.75
N VAL A 45 4.53 29.21 -4.29
CA VAL A 45 3.77 27.96 -4.43
C VAL A 45 4.25 27.25 -5.68
N VAL A 46 4.83 26.07 -5.52
CA VAL A 46 5.37 25.25 -6.61
C VAL A 46 5.04 23.79 -6.39
N ASN A 47 4.57 23.13 -7.45
CA ASN A 47 4.52 21.67 -7.51
C ASN A 47 5.81 21.16 -8.16
N ILE A 48 6.73 20.62 -7.35
CA ILE A 48 8.00 20.09 -7.86
C ILE A 48 7.86 18.82 -8.70
N GLY A 49 6.68 18.18 -8.70
CA GLY A 49 6.34 17.08 -9.60
C GLY A 49 5.89 17.54 -11.00
N ASP A 50 5.72 18.84 -11.23
CA ASP A 50 5.29 19.43 -12.49
C ASP A 50 6.42 20.24 -13.15
N ASP A 51 6.82 19.84 -14.35
CA ASP A 51 7.90 20.45 -15.12
C ASP A 51 7.65 21.93 -15.42
N ALA A 52 6.41 22.31 -15.75
CA ALA A 52 6.06 23.71 -16.06
C ALA A 52 6.23 24.59 -14.83
N SER A 53 5.71 24.14 -13.67
CA SER A 53 5.88 24.82 -12.39
C SER A 53 7.35 25.04 -12.02
N VAL A 54 8.20 24.01 -12.16
CA VAL A 54 9.64 24.12 -11.85
C VAL A 54 10.37 25.01 -12.85
N ARG A 55 10.01 24.95 -14.14
CA ARG A 55 10.59 25.83 -15.17
C ARG A 55 10.27 27.30 -14.91
N THR A 56 9.01 27.63 -14.66
CA THR A 56 8.59 29.00 -14.32
C THR A 56 9.30 29.51 -13.08
N LEU A 57 9.47 28.66 -12.05
CA LEU A 57 10.23 28.98 -10.85
C LEU A 57 11.69 29.39 -11.19
N TYR A 58 12.39 28.62 -12.03
CA TYR A 58 13.77 28.94 -12.41
C TYR A 58 13.88 30.17 -13.33
N GLU A 59 12.99 30.32 -14.31
CA GLU A 59 13.00 31.43 -15.26
C GLU A 59 12.70 32.78 -14.59
N THR A 60 11.78 32.77 -13.62
CA THR A 60 11.35 33.97 -12.89
C THR A 60 12.40 34.45 -11.90
N HIS A 61 12.94 33.55 -11.08
CA HIS A 61 13.75 33.94 -9.93
C HIS A 61 15.27 33.81 -10.13
N LYS A 62 15.73 33.01 -11.11
CA LYS A 62 17.16 32.84 -11.48
C LYS A 62 18.11 32.60 -10.30
N PHE A 63 17.98 31.45 -9.65
CA PHE A 63 18.79 31.05 -8.50
C PHE A 63 20.26 30.78 -8.83
N ASP A 64 21.14 31.10 -7.88
CA ASP A 64 22.57 30.70 -7.92
C ASP A 64 22.77 29.33 -7.26
N VAL A 65 22.06 29.09 -6.15
CA VAL A 65 22.16 27.88 -5.34
C VAL A 65 20.78 27.31 -5.05
N VAL A 66 20.66 25.99 -5.10
CA VAL A 66 19.44 25.27 -4.73
C VAL A 66 19.75 24.33 -3.56
N LEU A 67 19.10 24.57 -2.43
CA LEU A 67 19.06 23.66 -1.29
C LEU A 67 17.76 22.83 -1.38
N HIS A 68 17.90 21.57 -1.78
CA HIS A 68 16.76 20.69 -2.01
C HIS A 68 16.50 19.79 -0.78
N LEU A 69 15.53 20.19 0.07
CA LEU A 69 15.12 19.42 1.25
C LEU A 69 13.77 18.72 1.08
N ALA A 70 13.01 19.05 0.03
CA ALA A 70 11.72 18.43 -0.23
C ALA A 70 11.87 16.93 -0.49
N GLY A 71 11.02 16.12 0.16
CA GLY A 71 10.96 14.68 -0.03
C GLY A 71 9.97 14.04 0.94
N CYS A 72 9.54 12.83 0.62
CA CYS A 72 8.88 11.93 1.56
C CYS A 72 9.94 11.24 2.43
N LEU A 73 9.67 11.08 3.73
CA LEU A 73 10.56 10.47 4.73
C LEU A 73 10.38 8.93 4.79
N GLY A 74 10.97 8.28 5.80
CA GLY A 74 11.06 6.82 5.96
C GLY A 74 9.77 6.00 5.92
N TRP A 75 8.60 6.64 6.03
CA TRP A 75 7.27 6.01 6.05
C TRP A 75 6.59 5.97 4.68
N CYS A 76 7.30 6.31 3.60
CA CYS A 76 6.73 6.32 2.26
C CYS A 76 6.63 4.91 1.65
N ASP A 77 5.55 4.67 0.89
CA ASP A 77 5.49 3.51 0.00
C ASP A 77 6.42 3.69 -1.23
N MET A 78 6.61 2.63 -2.01
CA MET A 78 7.49 2.65 -3.18
C MET A 78 7.07 3.66 -4.24
N SER A 79 5.77 3.86 -4.46
CA SER A 79 5.28 4.82 -5.45
C SER A 79 5.60 6.25 -5.03
N GLN A 80 5.32 6.58 -3.77
CA GLN A 80 5.63 7.88 -3.19
C GLN A 80 7.14 8.17 -3.21
N ALA A 81 7.96 7.17 -2.87
CA ALA A 81 9.41 7.28 -2.89
C ALA A 81 9.94 7.62 -4.30
N ILE A 82 9.44 6.93 -5.34
CA ILE A 82 9.85 7.22 -6.72
C ILE A 82 9.33 8.58 -7.20
N GLN A 83 8.03 8.86 -7.05
CA GLN A 83 7.43 10.07 -7.60
C GLN A 83 7.98 11.34 -6.93
N VAL A 84 8.10 11.34 -5.61
CA VAL A 84 8.45 12.56 -4.85
C VAL A 84 9.96 12.67 -4.66
N ASN A 85 10.65 11.59 -4.27
CA ASN A 85 12.10 11.70 -4.01
C ASN A 85 12.91 11.59 -5.29
N VAL A 86 12.59 10.66 -6.18
CA VAL A 86 13.41 10.42 -7.39
C VAL A 86 13.03 11.39 -8.51
N ASP A 87 11.79 11.31 -9.00
CA ASP A 87 11.37 12.04 -10.20
C ASP A 87 11.33 13.56 -9.98
N ALA A 88 10.85 14.04 -8.83
CA ALA A 88 10.83 15.47 -8.56
C ALA A 88 12.25 16.04 -8.37
N THR A 89 13.16 15.31 -7.73
CA THR A 89 14.57 15.73 -7.61
C THR A 89 15.24 15.77 -8.98
N ARG A 90 15.01 14.75 -9.83
CA ARG A 90 15.49 14.73 -11.21
C ARG A 90 15.07 16.00 -11.96
N ARG A 91 13.79 16.40 -11.88
CA ARG A 91 13.28 17.64 -12.50
C ARG A 91 13.96 18.89 -11.95
N ILE A 92 14.09 19.00 -10.62
CA ILE A 92 14.75 20.14 -9.98
C ILE A 92 16.19 20.30 -10.47
N LEU A 93 16.92 19.18 -10.60
CA LEU A 93 18.28 19.15 -11.08
C LEU A 93 18.39 19.45 -12.58
N GLU A 94 17.62 18.77 -13.42
CA GLU A 94 17.66 18.92 -14.88
C GLU A 94 17.25 20.33 -15.32
N LEU A 95 16.14 20.86 -14.79
CA LEU A 95 15.66 22.20 -15.16
C LEU A 95 16.54 23.31 -14.57
N GLY A 96 17.02 23.14 -13.33
CA GLY A 96 17.94 24.10 -12.75
C GLY A 96 19.29 24.13 -13.48
N ALA A 97 19.77 22.97 -13.96
CA ALA A 97 20.98 22.88 -14.77
C ALA A 97 20.78 23.36 -16.21
N SER A 98 19.63 23.14 -16.84
CA SER A 98 19.39 23.46 -18.26
C SER A 98 18.88 24.88 -18.50
N VAL A 99 17.90 25.32 -17.71
CA VAL A 99 17.19 26.60 -17.86
C VAL A 99 17.66 27.64 -16.85
N GLY A 100 18.02 27.19 -15.64
CA GLY A 100 18.43 28.05 -14.55
C GLY A 100 19.86 28.59 -14.67
N LYS A 101 20.18 29.55 -13.80
CA LYS A 101 21.54 30.06 -13.55
C LYS A 101 22.25 29.25 -12.44
N VAL A 102 21.71 28.07 -12.09
CA VAL A 102 22.15 27.34 -10.91
C VAL A 102 23.56 26.81 -11.14
N GLN A 103 24.46 27.14 -10.22
CA GLN A 103 25.84 26.65 -10.22
C GLN A 103 26.08 25.65 -9.09
N LYS A 104 25.17 25.56 -8.12
CA LYS A 104 25.28 24.61 -7.02
C LYS A 104 23.93 24.01 -6.61
N PHE A 105 23.90 22.69 -6.47
CA PHE A 105 22.85 21.97 -5.78
C PHE A 105 23.39 21.37 -4.48
N VAL A 106 22.67 21.58 -3.37
CA VAL A 106 22.87 20.88 -2.11
C VAL A 106 21.64 20.02 -1.87
N LEU A 107 21.81 18.69 -1.91
CA LEU A 107 20.72 17.73 -1.84
C LEU A 107 20.67 17.08 -0.46
N ALA A 108 19.48 17.05 0.14
CA ALA A 108 19.21 16.22 1.31
C ALA A 108 19.12 14.74 0.90
N SER A 109 20.26 14.05 0.97
CA SER A 109 20.31 12.58 0.97
C SER A 109 20.11 12.06 2.40
N SER A 110 20.25 10.75 2.59
CA SER A 110 20.16 10.11 3.90
C SER A 110 21.30 9.12 4.07
N VAL A 111 21.69 8.88 5.33
CA VAL A 111 22.52 7.72 5.70
C VAL A 111 21.93 6.42 5.10
N ALA A 112 20.60 6.30 5.08
CA ALA A 112 19.86 5.19 4.46
C ALA A 112 20.09 4.98 2.95
N ALA A 113 20.75 5.89 2.25
CA ALA A 113 21.12 5.70 0.83
C ALA A 113 22.16 4.58 0.66
N VAL A 114 22.96 4.32 1.70
CA VAL A 114 24.00 3.28 1.71
C VAL A 114 23.86 2.30 2.87
N THR A 115 22.75 2.40 3.61
CA THR A 115 22.43 1.49 4.70
C THR A 115 20.99 1.06 4.65
N THR A 116 20.76 -0.18 5.04
CA THR A 116 19.42 -0.62 5.46
C THR A 116 19.49 -1.55 6.67
N CYS A 117 20.70 -1.78 7.19
CA CYS A 117 21.10 -2.73 8.23
C CYS A 117 20.12 -3.90 8.46
N ALA A 118 19.59 -4.49 7.39
CA ALA A 118 18.70 -5.62 7.48
C ALA A 118 19.52 -6.85 7.84
N PRO A 119 18.99 -7.86 8.56
CA PRO A 119 19.77 -8.97 9.10
C PRO A 119 20.63 -9.74 8.06
N ASP A 120 20.26 -9.65 6.78
CA ASP A 120 20.96 -10.31 5.67
C ASP A 120 21.90 -9.43 4.86
N PHE A 121 21.97 -8.12 5.16
CA PHE A 121 22.75 -7.14 4.39
C PHE A 121 23.69 -6.33 5.30
N PRO A 122 24.76 -6.94 5.84
CA PRO A 122 25.80 -6.21 6.57
C PRO A 122 26.57 -5.25 5.65
N PRO A 123 27.08 -4.12 6.18
CA PRO A 123 27.99 -3.28 5.42
C PRO A 123 29.29 -4.03 5.11
N GLN A 124 29.96 -3.66 4.02
CA GLN A 124 31.19 -4.34 3.60
C GLN A 124 32.40 -3.86 4.41
N LYS A 125 32.40 -2.60 4.83
CA LYS A 125 33.53 -1.96 5.53
C LYS A 125 33.06 -0.90 6.52
N LEU A 126 33.80 -0.77 7.63
CA LEU A 126 33.67 0.31 8.59
C LEU A 126 34.99 1.11 8.77
N PRO A 127 34.92 2.44 8.97
CA PRO A 127 33.76 3.28 8.67
C PRO A 127 33.41 3.21 7.18
N MET A 128 32.12 3.34 6.84
CA MET A 128 31.63 3.28 5.47
C MET A 128 32.07 4.52 4.69
N PRO A 129 32.85 4.37 3.60
CA PRO A 129 33.27 5.51 2.78
C PRO A 129 32.11 6.12 1.99
N ALA A 130 32.32 7.32 1.44
CA ALA A 130 31.30 8.01 0.65
C ALA A 130 30.83 7.22 -0.59
N ASP A 131 31.74 6.46 -1.21
CA ASP A 131 31.51 5.60 -2.36
C ASP A 131 31.22 4.13 -1.99
N HIS A 132 30.83 3.86 -0.73
CA HIS A 132 30.51 2.50 -0.28
C HIS A 132 29.43 1.86 -1.17
N ASP A 133 29.78 0.74 -1.80
CA ASP A 133 28.86 -0.08 -2.58
C ASP A 133 28.10 -1.01 -1.63
N SER A 134 26.89 -0.62 -1.23
CA SER A 134 26.03 -1.41 -0.34
C SER A 134 24.83 -1.95 -1.09
N VAL A 135 24.36 -3.15 -0.73
CA VAL A 135 23.08 -3.64 -1.23
C VAL A 135 21.99 -2.68 -0.75
N LYS A 136 21.34 -2.02 -1.71
CA LYS A 136 20.18 -1.15 -1.49
C LYS A 136 19.05 -2.06 -1.01
N GLY A 137 18.90 -2.20 0.31
CA GLY A 137 17.89 -3.11 0.89
C GLY A 137 16.47 -2.73 0.47
N PRO A 138 15.46 -3.56 0.79
CA PRO A 138 14.10 -3.44 0.27
C PRO A 138 13.31 -2.22 0.79
N TRP A 139 13.95 -1.30 1.51
CA TRP A 139 13.30 -0.13 2.10
C TRP A 139 13.10 0.98 1.07
N PRO A 140 11.84 1.36 0.73
CA PRO A 140 11.55 2.34 -0.32
C PRO A 140 12.28 3.69 -0.16
N TYR A 141 12.36 4.20 1.06
CA TYR A 141 13.01 5.48 1.34
C TYR A 141 14.51 5.44 1.04
N GLY A 142 15.23 4.47 1.60
CA GLY A 142 16.67 4.30 1.37
C GLY A 142 17.02 4.11 -0.10
N LEU A 143 16.27 3.24 -0.79
CA LEU A 143 16.40 3.04 -2.24
C LEU A 143 16.23 4.35 -3.02
N SER A 144 15.20 5.14 -2.68
CA SER A 144 14.95 6.41 -3.37
C SER A 144 16.09 7.42 -3.18
N LYS A 145 16.71 7.50 -2.00
CA LYS A 145 17.85 8.39 -1.74
C LYS A 145 19.10 7.94 -2.48
N ALA A 146 19.33 6.64 -2.58
CA ALA A 146 20.40 6.09 -3.42
C ALA A 146 20.22 6.45 -4.91
N LEU A 147 19.00 6.30 -5.43
CA LEU A 147 18.68 6.69 -6.82
C LEU A 147 18.86 8.19 -7.06
N VAL A 148 18.53 9.03 -6.08
CA VAL A 148 18.79 10.48 -6.15
C VAL A 148 20.29 10.79 -6.26
N GLU A 149 21.14 10.11 -5.49
CA GLU A 149 22.59 10.29 -5.60
C GLU A 149 23.12 9.86 -6.99
N ASP A 150 22.61 8.75 -7.53
CA ASP A 150 22.99 8.27 -8.87
C ASP A 150 22.57 9.26 -9.98
N ILE A 151 21.34 9.76 -9.94
CA ILE A 151 20.83 10.77 -10.89
C ILE A 151 21.64 12.07 -10.79
N ALA A 152 21.91 12.52 -9.56
CA ALA A 152 22.71 13.71 -9.29
C ALA A 152 24.11 13.58 -9.90
N LYS A 153 24.74 12.41 -9.78
CA LYS A 153 26.05 12.13 -10.38
C LYS A 153 26.02 12.19 -11.90
N VAL A 154 24.99 11.63 -12.54
CA VAL A 154 24.80 11.68 -14.00
C VAL A 154 24.63 13.13 -14.47
N ILE A 155 23.80 13.92 -13.79
CA ILE A 155 23.55 15.32 -14.16
C ILE A 155 24.82 16.16 -13.99
N GLN A 156 25.56 15.96 -12.89
CA GLN A 156 26.83 16.63 -12.67
C GLN A 156 27.85 16.26 -13.74
N THR A 157 27.98 14.97 -14.08
CA THR A 157 28.93 14.53 -15.11
C THR A 157 28.60 15.13 -16.49
N THR A 158 27.32 15.26 -16.80
CA THR A 158 26.84 15.76 -18.09
C THR A 158 26.95 17.28 -18.22
N ASN A 159 26.75 18.03 -17.13
CA ASN A 159 26.68 19.50 -17.16
C ASN A 159 27.86 20.20 -16.47
N GLY A 160 28.66 19.47 -15.70
CA GLY A 160 29.68 20.02 -14.78
C GLY A 160 30.72 20.89 -15.49
N LYS A 161 31.32 20.38 -16.57
CA LYS A 161 32.40 21.08 -17.30
C LYS A 161 31.93 22.35 -18.01
N GLU A 162 30.75 22.31 -18.62
CA GLU A 162 30.25 23.45 -19.40
C GLU A 162 29.67 24.55 -18.50
N LYS A 163 29.12 24.19 -17.35
CA LYS A 163 28.35 25.11 -16.49
C LYS A 163 28.96 25.38 -15.12
N ASN A 164 30.13 24.80 -14.82
CA ASN A 164 30.73 24.79 -13.49
C ASN A 164 29.71 24.34 -12.42
N LEU A 165 29.02 23.23 -12.69
CA LEU A 165 27.92 22.76 -11.83
C LEU A 165 28.45 21.90 -10.68
N ASP A 166 28.33 22.41 -9.46
CA ASP A 166 28.57 21.66 -8.22
C ASP A 166 27.28 20.96 -7.76
N ILE A 167 27.39 19.68 -7.42
CA ILE A 167 26.30 18.93 -6.78
C ILE A 167 26.86 18.23 -5.54
N LEU A 168 26.29 18.57 -4.39
CA LEU A 168 26.70 18.03 -3.10
C LEU A 168 25.53 17.32 -2.42
N CYS A 169 25.68 16.03 -2.20
CA CYS A 169 24.73 15.21 -1.45
C CYS A 169 25.15 15.14 0.01
N VAL A 170 24.32 15.64 0.92
CA VAL A 170 24.51 15.48 2.37
C VAL A 170 23.69 14.29 2.82
N ARG A 171 24.34 13.19 3.23
CA ARG A 171 23.69 12.05 3.87
C ARG A 171 23.37 12.42 5.32
N ILE A 172 22.12 12.80 5.53
CA ILE A 172 21.59 13.23 6.82
C ILE A 172 21.37 12.01 7.71
N GLY A 173 21.97 12.03 8.90
CA GLY A 173 21.70 11.09 9.99
C GLY A 173 20.35 11.34 10.66
N ASN A 174 20.01 10.57 11.69
CA ASN A 174 18.80 10.84 12.46
C ASN A 174 18.95 12.15 13.26
N VAL A 175 18.22 13.20 12.88
CA VAL A 175 18.40 14.52 13.48
C VAL A 175 17.61 14.62 14.78
N VAL A 176 18.32 14.87 15.88
CA VAL A 176 17.75 14.93 17.23
C VAL A 176 17.98 16.29 17.88
N THR A 177 17.22 16.60 18.93
CA THR A 177 17.42 17.79 19.76
C THR A 177 18.82 17.85 20.37
N ASP A 178 19.32 19.06 20.61
CA ASP A 178 20.63 19.27 21.22
C ASP A 178 20.60 18.98 22.74
N PRO A 179 21.68 18.45 23.34
CA PRO A 179 21.79 18.25 24.80
C PRO A 179 21.74 19.59 25.57
N PRO A 180 21.45 19.61 26.89
CA PRO A 180 21.52 18.51 27.87
C PRO A 180 20.23 17.70 28.08
N GLY A 181 19.16 17.99 27.33
CA GLY A 181 17.92 17.22 27.41
C GLY A 181 18.05 15.82 26.79
N GLN A 182 17.07 14.95 27.04
CA GLN A 182 16.95 13.68 26.32
C GLN A 182 16.85 13.96 24.82
N PRO A 183 17.75 13.41 23.98
CA PRO A 183 17.62 13.53 22.54
C PRO A 183 16.24 13.07 22.10
N SER A 184 15.53 13.91 21.37
CA SER A 184 14.22 13.62 20.81
C SER A 184 14.22 13.95 19.33
N HIS A 185 13.43 13.22 18.55
CA HIS A 185 13.18 13.55 17.15
C HIS A 185 11.73 14.02 16.99
N LYS A 186 11.50 14.92 16.04
CA LYS A 186 10.15 15.33 15.64
C LYS A 186 9.70 14.54 14.42
N ASP A 187 8.44 14.13 14.38
CA ASP A 187 7.85 13.63 13.15
C ASP A 187 7.37 14.79 12.23
N GLY A 188 6.78 14.43 11.09
CA GLY A 188 6.20 15.39 10.14
C GLY A 188 4.97 16.14 10.66
N ALA A 189 4.35 15.69 11.76
CA ALA A 189 3.25 16.35 12.44
C ALA A 189 3.72 17.28 13.59
N GLY A 190 5.00 17.21 13.96
CA GLY A 190 5.62 18.02 15.00
C GLY A 190 5.58 17.39 16.40
N ILE A 191 5.18 16.12 16.51
CA ILE A 191 5.20 15.35 17.76
C ILE A 191 6.65 14.97 18.06
N GLU A 192 7.10 15.19 19.30
CA GLU A 192 8.43 14.80 19.77
C GLU A 192 8.40 13.38 20.35
N TYR A 193 9.33 12.54 19.91
CA TYR A 193 9.56 11.22 20.47
C TYR A 193 10.97 11.14 21.03
N PRO A 194 11.17 10.65 22.26
CA PRO A 194 12.50 10.43 22.81
C PRO A 194 13.24 9.39 21.97
N VAL A 195 14.53 9.64 21.74
CA VAL A 195 15.47 8.73 21.10
C VAL A 195 16.39 8.21 22.18
N PHE A 196 16.35 6.90 22.41
CA PHE A 196 17.19 6.22 23.38
C PHE A 196 18.51 5.76 22.74
N PRO A 197 19.60 5.67 23.52
CA PRO A 197 20.85 5.12 23.03
C PRO A 197 20.65 3.66 22.60
N ALA A 198 21.33 3.24 21.53
CA ALA A 198 21.27 1.85 21.10
C ALA A 198 21.80 0.90 22.18
N SER A 199 21.00 -0.10 22.57
CA SER A 199 21.33 -1.12 23.58
C SER A 199 21.13 -2.55 23.02
N LEU A 200 21.59 -3.56 23.76
CA LEU A 200 21.33 -4.97 23.39
C LEU A 200 19.91 -5.41 23.74
N GLU A 201 19.26 -4.77 24.72
CA GLU A 201 17.85 -5.02 25.08
C GLU A 201 16.91 -4.65 23.92
N TYR A 202 17.24 -3.57 23.19
CA TYR A 202 16.54 -3.15 21.96
C TYR A 202 16.52 -4.25 20.88
N LEU A 203 17.46 -5.21 20.93
CA LEU A 203 17.54 -6.34 20.01
C LEU A 203 16.86 -7.61 20.54
N ALA A 204 16.49 -7.64 21.83
CA ALA A 204 15.96 -8.80 22.53
C ALA A 204 14.44 -8.72 22.82
N GLU A 205 13.87 -7.51 22.92
CA GLU A 205 12.47 -7.30 23.34
C GLU A 205 11.42 -7.47 22.23
N THR A 206 11.80 -7.38 20.97
CA THR A 206 10.86 -7.47 19.84
C THR A 206 10.85 -8.91 19.31
N GLY A 207 10.01 -9.73 19.95
CA GLY A 207 9.90 -11.17 19.76
C GLY A 207 9.87 -11.64 18.31
N GLU A 208 9.37 -10.85 17.37
CA GLU A 208 9.27 -11.33 16.00
C GLU A 208 9.56 -10.27 14.88
N GLN A 209 10.03 -9.06 15.23
CA GLN A 209 10.67 -8.06 14.36
C GLN A 209 11.92 -7.50 15.00
N ARG A 210 13.05 -8.18 14.77
CA ARG A 210 14.37 -7.56 14.95
C ARG A 210 14.36 -6.21 14.21
N VAL A 211 14.46 -5.07 14.94
CA VAL A 211 14.70 -3.72 14.39
C VAL A 211 16.13 -3.30 14.72
N PHE A 212 16.95 -3.02 13.71
CA PHE A 212 18.33 -2.62 13.96
C PHE A 212 18.31 -1.19 14.51
N PRO A 213 19.07 -0.86 15.58
CA PRO A 213 19.08 0.48 16.15
C PRO A 213 19.89 1.49 15.31
N GLU A 214 19.72 1.43 13.98
CA GLU A 214 20.46 2.26 13.02
C GLU A 214 20.24 3.74 13.25
N ALA A 215 18.98 4.13 13.49
CA ALA A 215 18.60 5.52 13.72
C ALA A 215 19.35 6.12 14.92
N ALA A 216 19.49 5.37 16.02
CA ALA A 216 20.23 5.81 17.19
C ALA A 216 21.73 5.98 16.88
N ILE A 217 22.40 4.93 16.38
CA ILE A 217 23.85 4.99 16.17
C ILE A 217 24.30 5.94 15.04
N THR A 218 23.36 6.39 14.20
CA THR A 218 23.58 7.38 13.13
C THR A 218 22.97 8.75 13.45
N SER A 219 22.61 8.99 14.71
CA SER A 219 22.03 10.27 15.12
C SER A 219 23.00 11.44 15.02
N VAL A 220 22.47 12.66 14.88
CA VAL A 220 23.21 13.93 14.84
C VAL A 220 22.42 15.03 15.54
N ALA A 221 23.11 15.88 16.30
CA ALA A 221 22.50 17.05 16.92
C ALA A 221 21.98 18.03 15.85
N LEU A 222 20.82 18.65 16.11
CA LEU A 222 20.19 19.61 15.22
C LEU A 222 21.14 20.75 14.84
N SER A 223 21.88 21.32 15.80
CA SER A 223 22.82 22.40 15.52
C SER A 223 23.96 21.97 14.59
N ASP A 224 24.47 20.75 14.74
CA ASP A 224 25.51 20.20 13.88
C ASP A 224 25.01 19.94 12.45
N GLN A 225 23.78 19.43 12.32
CA GLN A 225 23.14 19.21 11.03
C GLN A 225 22.88 20.52 10.27
N LEU A 226 22.38 21.54 10.97
CA LEU A 226 22.15 22.87 10.39
C LEU A 226 23.48 23.48 9.91
N ARG A 227 24.54 23.39 10.73
CA ARG A 227 25.88 23.88 10.36
C ARG A 227 26.45 23.13 9.15
N CYS A 228 26.23 21.81 9.04
CA CYS A 228 26.69 21.04 7.88
C CYS A 228 26.04 21.52 6.57
N LEU A 229 24.72 21.69 6.56
CA LEU A 229 23.98 22.16 5.38
C LEU A 229 24.31 23.62 5.03
N GLU A 230 24.50 24.46 6.05
CA GLU A 230 24.95 25.83 5.88
C GLU A 230 26.33 25.92 5.22
N LEU A 231 27.30 25.15 5.72
CA LEU A 231 28.63 25.07 5.11
C LEU A 231 28.54 24.55 3.67
N ALA A 232 27.76 23.50 3.42
CA ALA A 232 27.56 22.96 2.08
C ALA A 232 27.02 23.98 1.07
N VAL A 233 26.12 24.87 1.49
CA VAL A 233 25.63 25.98 0.65
C VAL A 233 26.74 27.01 0.42
N ASN A 234 27.53 27.32 1.46
CA ASN A 234 28.51 28.41 1.46
C ASN A 234 29.88 28.06 0.86
N ILE A 235 30.25 26.79 0.68
CA ILE A 235 31.52 26.44 0.04
C ILE A 235 31.61 27.03 -1.38
N PRO A 236 32.77 27.50 -1.86
CA PRO A 236 32.89 27.96 -3.24
C PRO A 236 32.62 26.84 -4.27
N VAL A 237 32.04 27.22 -5.41
CA VAL A 237 31.92 26.35 -6.60
C VAL A 237 33.32 26.20 -7.22
N VAL A 238 33.65 25.00 -7.71
CA VAL A 238 34.95 24.74 -8.35
C VAL A 238 34.87 24.79 -9.87
N GLU A 239 35.99 25.10 -10.51
CA GLU A 239 36.11 25.06 -11.97
C GLU A 239 35.86 23.63 -12.49
N SER A 240 35.05 23.48 -13.54
CA SER A 240 34.52 22.21 -14.06
C SER A 240 33.47 21.48 -13.19
N GLY A 241 33.08 22.06 -12.06
CA GLY A 241 32.08 21.49 -11.15
C GLY A 241 32.56 20.26 -10.38
N ARG A 242 31.95 20.01 -9.22
CA ARG A 242 32.25 18.87 -8.33
C ARG A 242 30.99 18.11 -7.99
N PHE A 243 31.02 16.77 -8.12
CA PHE A 243 30.11 15.89 -7.43
C PHE A 243 30.73 15.44 -6.10
N THR A 244 29.97 15.50 -5.00
CA THR A 244 30.46 15.05 -3.70
C THR A 244 29.34 14.51 -2.84
N THR A 245 29.63 13.45 -2.09
CA THR A 245 28.78 12.97 -1.01
C THR A 245 29.50 13.08 0.32
N VAL A 246 28.81 13.58 1.35
CA VAL A 246 29.33 13.68 2.73
C VAL A 246 28.30 13.13 3.71
N ALA A 247 28.75 12.48 4.78
CA ALA A 247 27.88 12.07 5.88
C ALA A 247 27.84 13.13 6.99
N CYS A 248 26.66 13.31 7.60
CA CYS A 248 26.45 14.20 8.73
C CYS A 248 25.89 13.39 9.92
N VAL A 249 26.80 12.90 10.77
CA VAL A 249 26.49 12.15 12.00
C VAL A 249 27.28 12.68 13.19
N ALA A 250 26.85 12.39 14.41
CA ALA A 250 27.52 12.76 15.66
C ALA A 250 29.01 12.30 15.71
N PRO A 251 29.87 12.92 16.56
CA PRO A 251 31.27 12.53 16.67
C PRO A 251 31.45 11.12 17.24
N ARG A 252 30.41 10.61 17.92
CA ARG A 252 30.30 9.27 18.47
C ARG A 252 28.90 8.74 18.22
N ALA A 253 28.79 7.46 17.88
CA ALA A 253 27.53 6.75 17.81
C ALA A 253 26.78 6.85 19.15
N TYR A 254 25.49 7.12 19.10
CA TYR A 254 24.66 7.22 20.29
C TYR A 254 24.21 5.81 20.72
N SER A 255 24.96 5.23 21.66
CA SER A 255 24.81 3.83 22.06
C SER A 255 25.39 3.58 23.45
N ASP A 256 24.74 2.72 24.22
CA ASP A 256 25.25 2.32 25.53
C ASP A 256 26.32 1.23 25.44
N VAL A 257 26.26 0.41 24.40
CA VAL A 257 27.18 -0.71 24.15
C VAL A 257 28.17 -0.38 23.02
N PRO A 258 29.28 -1.13 22.88
CA PRO A 258 30.14 -1.01 21.71
C PRO A 258 29.41 -1.31 20.41
N VAL A 259 29.68 -0.51 19.36
CA VAL A 259 29.10 -0.70 18.02
C VAL A 259 29.37 -2.11 17.47
N ALA A 260 30.57 -2.65 17.66
CA ALA A 260 30.90 -4.02 17.25
C ALA A 260 30.01 -5.08 17.93
N ALA A 261 29.60 -4.85 19.18
CA ALA A 261 28.70 -5.75 19.90
C ALA A 261 27.29 -5.72 19.30
N LEU A 262 26.76 -4.54 18.94
CA LEU A 262 25.48 -4.40 18.25
C LEU A 262 25.49 -5.16 16.91
N PHE A 263 26.56 -5.01 16.13
CA PHE A 263 26.68 -5.65 14.82
C PHE A 263 26.73 -7.17 14.95
N ARG A 264 27.48 -7.71 15.92
CA ARG A 264 27.55 -9.16 16.17
C ARG A 264 26.25 -9.73 16.71
N ALA A 265 25.53 -8.99 17.55
CA ALA A 265 24.21 -9.38 18.03
C ALA A 265 23.20 -9.43 16.88
N TRP A 266 23.26 -8.44 15.99
CA TRP A 266 22.32 -8.31 14.88
C TRP A 266 22.54 -9.29 13.73
N TYR A 267 23.74 -9.26 13.13
CA TYR A 267 24.06 -10.06 11.94
C TYR A 267 24.48 -11.49 12.28
N GLY A 268 24.69 -11.78 13.56
CA GLY A 268 25.42 -12.94 14.01
C GLY A 268 26.92 -12.74 13.87
N LYS A 269 27.67 -13.29 14.83
CA LYS A 269 29.12 -13.14 14.94
C LYS A 269 29.86 -13.45 13.62
N GLU A 270 29.50 -14.53 12.94
CA GLU A 270 30.18 -14.94 11.70
C GLU A 270 30.04 -13.94 10.55
N LYS A 271 28.85 -13.33 10.36
CA LYS A 271 28.64 -12.31 9.31
C LYS A 271 29.28 -10.98 9.71
N ALA A 272 29.13 -10.59 10.98
CA ALA A 272 29.70 -9.34 11.49
C ALA A 272 31.23 -9.33 11.45
N ASP A 273 31.90 -10.43 11.80
CA ASP A 273 33.37 -10.53 11.79
C ASP A 273 33.97 -10.53 10.36
N LYS A 274 33.14 -10.66 9.31
CA LYS A 274 33.57 -10.49 7.89
C LYS A 274 33.57 -9.03 7.44
N ILE A 275 33.02 -8.11 8.23
CA ILE A 275 32.97 -6.68 7.91
C ILE A 275 34.38 -6.11 8.08
N GLN A 276 34.94 -5.57 7.01
CA GLN A 276 36.30 -5.03 7.05
C GLN A 276 36.39 -3.86 8.04
N GLY A 277 37.30 -3.93 9.02
CA GLY A 277 37.55 -2.85 9.98
C GLY A 277 36.68 -2.91 11.24
N ILE A 278 35.81 -3.92 11.40
CA ILE A 278 35.01 -4.09 12.63
C ILE A 278 35.89 -4.31 13.87
N GLU A 279 37.07 -4.89 13.71
CA GLU A 279 38.06 -5.09 14.76
C GLU A 279 38.60 -3.76 15.34
N ASP A 280 38.55 -2.67 14.56
CA ASP A 280 38.91 -1.34 15.08
C ASP A 280 37.88 -0.84 16.10
N TYR A 281 36.62 -1.26 15.99
CA TYR A 281 35.51 -0.90 16.88
C TYR A 281 35.47 -1.75 18.16
N ASP A 282 36.27 -2.81 18.25
CA ASP A 282 36.48 -3.56 19.49
C ASP A 282 37.43 -2.83 20.45
N LYS A 283 38.21 -1.87 19.95
CA LYS A 283 39.15 -1.12 20.77
C LYS A 283 38.38 -0.14 21.69
N PRO A 284 38.74 -0.04 22.98
CA PRO A 284 38.03 0.82 23.95
C PRO A 284 37.86 2.27 23.49
N GLU A 285 38.86 2.84 22.83
CA GLU A 285 38.87 4.20 22.30
C GLU A 285 37.93 4.42 21.10
N ASN A 286 37.58 3.34 20.39
CA ASN A 286 36.79 3.37 19.15
C ASN A 286 35.42 2.70 19.29
N LYS A 287 35.05 2.23 20.49
CA LYS A 287 33.79 1.49 20.75
C LYS A 287 32.51 2.19 20.26
N ARG A 288 32.53 3.53 20.18
CA ARG A 288 31.43 4.38 19.67
C ARG A 288 31.87 5.26 18.50
N LYS A 289 32.91 4.88 17.78
CA LYS A 289 33.33 5.59 16.56
C LYS A 289 32.14 5.63 15.58
N PRO A 290 31.93 6.72 14.82
CA PRO A 290 30.85 6.78 13.83
C PRO A 290 31.07 5.71 12.76
N ILE A 291 29.99 5.08 12.34
CA ILE A 291 30.03 4.02 11.32
C ILE A 291 30.21 4.56 9.89
N TYR A 292 30.18 5.88 9.71
CA TYR A 292 30.40 6.58 8.45
C TYR A 292 31.72 7.32 8.44
N ASP A 293 32.37 7.37 7.28
CA ASP A 293 33.58 8.16 7.09
C ASP A 293 33.23 9.67 7.03
N LEU A 294 33.77 10.41 8.00
CA LEU A 294 33.59 11.86 8.12
C LEU A 294 34.73 12.67 7.47
N GLU A 295 35.77 12.02 6.95
CA GLU A 295 36.87 12.71 6.27
C GLU A 295 36.41 13.56 5.08
N PRO A 296 35.48 13.11 4.21
CA PRO A 296 34.96 13.94 3.13
C PRO A 296 34.34 15.25 3.63
N ALA A 297 33.50 15.18 4.69
CA ALA A 297 32.89 16.36 5.29
C ALA A 297 33.96 17.32 5.86
N ARG A 298 34.98 16.78 6.52
CA ARG A 298 36.08 17.58 7.07
C ARG A 298 36.92 18.26 5.99
N LYS A 299 37.35 17.52 4.97
CA LYS A 299 38.24 18.04 3.92
C LYS A 299 37.53 18.99 2.96
N ILE A 300 36.25 18.74 2.68
CA ILE A 300 35.51 19.47 1.64
C ILE A 300 34.76 20.65 2.23
N LEU A 301 34.10 20.46 3.38
CA LEU A 301 33.29 21.50 4.01
C LEU A 301 34.01 22.22 5.16
N GLY A 302 35.12 21.67 5.66
CA GLY A 302 35.67 22.08 6.96
C GLY A 302 34.76 21.66 8.12
N TRP A 303 33.81 20.74 7.90
CA TRP A 303 32.83 20.35 8.91
C TRP A 303 33.37 19.21 9.77
N VAL A 304 33.34 19.41 11.09
CA VAL A 304 33.59 18.41 12.12
C VAL A 304 32.44 18.53 13.11
N PRO A 305 31.74 17.45 13.50
CA PRO A 305 30.66 17.52 14.48
C PRO A 305 31.22 17.94 15.85
N GLN A 306 30.47 18.79 16.56
CA GLN A 306 30.89 19.42 17.82
C GLN A 306 30.13 18.90 19.04
N ILE A 307 28.95 18.31 18.83
CA ILE A 307 28.05 17.90 19.90
C ILE A 307 28.07 16.38 20.03
N ASP A 308 28.55 15.87 21.16
CA ASP A 308 28.35 14.47 21.54
C ASP A 308 26.92 14.31 22.10
N LEU A 309 26.19 13.33 21.57
CA LEU A 309 24.84 12.99 22.01
C LEU A 309 24.86 12.08 23.23
N ASN A 310 25.99 11.40 23.48
CA ASN A 310 26.13 10.57 24.65
C ASN A 310 26.30 11.46 25.89
N PRO A 311 25.67 11.12 27.02
CA PRO A 311 25.97 11.78 28.27
C PRO A 311 27.49 11.68 28.58
N PRO A 312 28.06 12.63 29.33
CA PRO A 312 29.47 12.60 29.71
C PRO A 312 29.83 11.22 30.28
N GLU A 313 30.88 10.58 29.75
CA GLU A 313 31.26 9.23 30.20
C GLU A 313 31.57 9.23 31.70
N GLN A 314 30.65 8.73 32.53
CA GLN A 314 30.85 8.61 33.98
C GLN A 314 30.22 7.35 34.56
N LYS A 315 31.14 6.52 35.08
CA LYS A 315 31.13 5.46 36.10
C LYS A 315 29.95 4.46 36.18
N GLU A 316 30.36 3.20 36.21
CA GLU A 316 29.62 1.93 36.29
C GLU A 316 28.67 1.76 37.51
N ASP A 317 28.42 2.80 38.31
CA ASP A 317 27.69 2.70 39.59
C ASP A 317 26.22 3.17 39.53
N ARG A 318 25.70 3.50 38.35
CA ARG A 318 24.34 4.03 38.17
C ARG A 318 23.29 2.97 38.52
N VAL A 319 22.27 3.36 39.28
CA VAL A 319 21.16 2.47 39.68
C VAL A 319 19.92 2.85 38.88
N PHE A 320 19.21 1.87 38.34
CA PHE A 320 17.96 2.05 37.62
C PHE A 320 16.87 1.22 38.29
N LEU A 321 15.69 1.81 38.42
CA LEU A 321 14.51 1.15 38.96
C LEU A 321 13.32 1.43 38.06
N ASP A 322 12.56 0.37 37.80
CA ASP A 322 11.25 0.42 37.16
C ASP A 322 10.24 -0.17 38.16
N ILE A 323 9.26 0.65 38.53
CA ILE A 323 8.27 0.34 39.55
C ILE A 323 6.89 0.49 38.93
N GLU A 324 6.13 -0.59 38.84
CA GLU A 324 4.75 -0.53 38.37
C GLU A 324 3.77 -0.43 39.53
N LYS A 325 2.85 0.53 39.44
CA LYS A 325 1.81 0.84 40.42
C LYS A 325 0.44 0.71 39.76
N ARG A 326 -0.45 -0.08 40.34
CA ARG A 326 -1.85 -0.20 39.95
C ARG A 326 -2.71 0.63 40.88
N VAL A 327 -3.58 1.45 40.32
CA VAL A 327 -4.36 2.46 41.05
C VAL A 327 -5.82 2.33 40.65
N HIS A 328 -6.71 2.13 41.61
CA HIS A 328 -8.15 2.11 41.33
C HIS A 328 -8.63 3.50 40.86
N ASP A 329 -9.47 3.56 39.82
CA ASP A 329 -9.99 4.77 39.15
C ASP A 329 -10.44 5.87 40.11
N LYS A 330 -11.19 5.49 41.17
CA LYS A 330 -11.68 6.42 42.19
C LYS A 330 -10.56 7.18 42.93
N ASN A 331 -9.35 6.63 42.92
CA ASN A 331 -8.16 7.14 43.59
C ASN A 331 -7.14 7.75 42.60
N VAL A 332 -7.32 7.60 41.29
CA VAL A 332 -6.34 8.04 40.26
C VAL A 332 -6.04 9.52 40.36
N GLU A 333 -7.04 10.38 40.51
CA GLU A 333 -6.83 11.83 40.61
C GLU A 333 -5.99 12.20 41.85
N ALA A 334 -6.30 11.59 42.99
CA ALA A 334 -5.56 11.80 44.24
C ALA A 334 -4.14 11.25 44.15
N TRP A 335 -3.97 10.07 43.55
CA TRP A 335 -2.68 9.42 43.36
C TRP A 335 -1.78 10.20 42.39
N LEU A 336 -2.31 10.65 41.25
CA LEU A 336 -1.58 11.47 40.27
C LEU A 336 -1.10 12.79 40.88
N LYS A 337 -1.92 13.43 41.72
CA LYS A 337 -1.51 14.66 42.40
C LYS A 337 -0.32 14.41 43.35
N MET A 338 -0.32 13.30 44.07
CA MET A 338 0.80 12.90 44.93
C MET A 338 2.03 12.49 44.12
N ALA A 339 1.85 11.75 43.01
CA ALA A 339 2.92 11.35 42.10
C ALA A 339 3.61 12.56 41.46
N GLN A 340 2.84 13.57 41.05
CA GLN A 340 3.36 14.84 40.54
C GLN A 340 4.17 15.59 41.60
N MET A 341 3.68 15.64 42.85
CA MET A 341 4.42 16.25 43.96
C MET A 341 5.71 15.50 44.29
N LEU A 342 5.68 14.16 44.26
CA LEU A 342 6.84 13.30 44.46
C LEU A 342 7.87 13.55 43.36
N ALA A 343 7.49 13.43 42.09
CA ALA A 343 8.40 13.65 40.96
C ALA A 343 9.00 15.05 40.95
N ALA A 344 8.22 16.09 41.25
CA ALA A 344 8.71 17.47 41.30
C ALA A 344 9.76 17.69 42.41
N ALA A 345 9.62 16.99 43.54
CA ALA A 345 10.57 17.03 44.65
C ALA A 345 11.80 16.15 44.37
N THR A 346 11.61 14.92 43.87
CA THR A 346 12.68 13.97 43.56
C THR A 346 13.63 14.51 42.49
N ARG A 347 13.09 15.17 41.45
CA ARG A 347 13.90 15.79 40.38
C ARG A 347 14.83 16.90 40.87
N GLN A 348 14.61 17.43 42.06
CA GLN A 348 15.47 18.44 42.68
C GLN A 348 16.55 17.81 43.58
N GLU A 349 16.52 16.50 43.83
CA GLU A 349 17.48 15.83 44.69
C GLU A 349 18.84 15.65 44.01
N ASP A 350 19.90 15.88 44.81
CA ASP A 350 21.27 15.69 44.38
C ASP A 350 21.61 14.21 44.18
N GLY A 351 21.77 13.83 42.92
CA GLY A 351 22.05 12.47 42.48
C GLY A 351 20.88 11.76 41.79
N CYS A 352 19.70 12.39 41.68
CA CYS A 352 18.62 11.97 40.79
C CYS A 352 19.01 12.30 39.34
N VAL A 353 19.18 11.28 38.49
CA VAL A 353 19.54 11.46 37.07
C VAL A 353 18.30 11.45 36.19
N TYR A 354 17.29 10.64 36.56
CA TYR A 354 16.00 10.58 35.88
C TYR A 354 14.93 10.15 36.89
N TYR A 355 13.73 10.73 36.80
CA TYR A 355 12.57 10.29 37.57
C TYR A 355 11.31 10.74 36.84
N ASP A 356 10.49 9.80 36.38
CA ASP A 356 9.20 10.10 35.77
C ASP A 356 8.18 9.00 36.05
N PHE A 357 6.90 9.32 35.84
CA PHE A 357 5.83 8.33 35.87
C PHE A 357 5.06 8.36 34.55
N VAL A 358 4.80 7.18 33.98
CA VAL A 358 4.17 6.99 32.67
C VAL A 358 2.92 6.15 32.87
N HIS A 359 1.80 6.58 32.30
CA HIS A 359 0.60 5.76 32.24
C HIS A 359 0.85 4.61 31.27
N VAL A 360 0.62 3.38 31.73
CA VAL A 360 0.82 2.19 30.91
C VAL A 360 -0.55 1.72 30.44
N GLU A 361 -0.80 1.83 29.14
CA GLU A 361 -1.88 1.10 28.50
C GLU A 361 -1.48 -0.39 28.53
N THR A 362 -2.11 -1.16 29.42
CA THR A 362 -1.73 -2.55 29.66
C THR A 362 -2.15 -3.42 28.49
N SER A 363 -1.17 -4.00 27.78
CA SER A 363 -1.30 -5.25 27.05
C SER A 363 -1.08 -6.42 28.03
N GLU A 364 -2.00 -7.39 28.05
CA GLU A 364 -1.86 -8.70 28.70
C GLU A 364 -1.57 -8.72 30.22
N ASN A 365 -2.57 -8.31 31.01
CA ASN A 365 -2.98 -8.89 32.31
C ASN A 365 -3.95 -7.89 32.96
N GLU A 366 -5.25 -8.21 32.91
CA GLU A 366 -6.37 -7.37 33.30
C GLU A 366 -6.09 -6.51 34.56
N PRO A 367 -6.07 -5.16 34.45
CA PRO A 367 -6.63 -4.35 35.50
C PRO A 367 -8.11 -4.73 35.56
N THR A 368 -8.62 -5.02 36.76
CA THR A 368 -10.07 -5.13 36.91
C THR A 368 -10.71 -3.83 36.39
N ALA A 369 -11.95 -3.88 35.87
CA ALA A 369 -12.61 -2.80 35.11
C ALA A 369 -12.68 -1.40 35.76
N ASN A 370 -12.06 -1.19 36.92
CA ASN A 370 -11.95 0.09 37.61
C ASN A 370 -10.51 0.41 38.09
N GLU A 371 -9.44 -0.08 37.45
CA GLU A 371 -8.04 0.15 37.83
C GLU A 371 -7.16 0.58 36.64
N GLN A 372 -6.16 1.43 36.90
CA GLN A 372 -5.18 1.95 35.93
C GLN A 372 -3.76 1.66 36.39
N SER A 373 -2.87 1.34 35.45
CA SER A 373 -1.45 1.08 35.72
C SER A 373 -0.56 2.27 35.37
N PHE A 374 0.38 2.57 36.26
CA PHE A 374 1.39 3.61 36.10
C PHE A 374 2.77 3.03 36.39
N ARG A 375 3.76 3.29 35.55
CA ARG A 375 5.16 2.96 35.84
C ARG A 375 5.89 4.18 36.35
N ILE A 376 6.70 4.01 37.39
CA ILE A 376 7.66 4.98 37.89
C ILE A 376 9.03 4.50 37.44
N ILE A 377 9.68 5.28 36.61
CA ILE A 377 11.00 4.98 36.08
C ILE A 377 11.97 5.97 36.70
N GLU A 378 12.95 5.47 37.42
CA GLU A 378 13.95 6.30 38.08
C GLU A 378 15.36 5.80 37.83
N SER A 379 16.29 6.75 37.81
CA SER A 379 17.70 6.49 37.62
C SER A 379 18.52 7.40 38.51
N TRP A 380 19.45 6.79 39.23
CA TRP A 380 20.24 7.42 40.28
C TRP A 380 21.72 7.28 39.96
N SER A 381 22.44 8.36 40.24
CA SER A 381 23.89 8.46 40.02
C SER A 381 24.70 7.42 40.81
N SER A 382 24.13 6.87 41.88
CA SER A 382 24.69 5.79 42.70
C SER A 382 23.64 5.18 43.62
N GLN A 383 23.89 3.99 44.15
CA GLN A 383 23.06 3.39 45.21
C GLN A 383 22.95 4.30 46.44
N ALA A 384 24.04 4.99 46.82
CA ALA A 384 24.01 5.92 47.95
C ALA A 384 23.11 7.15 47.72
N ALA A 385 22.89 7.56 46.46
CA ALA A 385 21.95 8.63 46.12
C ALA A 385 20.51 8.15 46.24
N LEU A 386 20.22 6.94 45.74
CA LEU A 386 18.92 6.28 45.92
C LEU A 386 18.60 6.04 47.41
N ASP A 387 19.59 5.65 48.22
CA ASP A 387 19.38 5.43 49.66
C ASP A 387 19.06 6.75 50.38
N ARG A 388 19.64 7.89 49.96
CA ARG A 388 19.27 9.23 50.47
C ARG A 388 17.86 9.63 50.05
N HIS A 389 17.48 9.32 48.81
CA HIS A 389 16.13 9.53 48.32
C HIS A 389 15.10 8.78 49.14
N ALA A 390 15.34 7.48 49.36
CA ALA A 390 14.46 6.64 50.17
C ALA A 390 14.30 7.13 51.63
N ALA A 391 15.25 7.95 52.11
CA ALA A 391 15.23 8.58 53.43
C ALA A 391 14.74 10.05 53.42
N SER A 392 14.38 10.62 52.26
CA SER A 392 13.99 12.03 52.16
C SER A 392 12.60 12.28 52.74
N GLU A 393 12.35 13.51 53.23
CA GLU A 393 11.07 13.87 53.86
C GLU A 393 9.90 13.62 52.92
N HIS A 394 10.04 14.01 51.65
CA HIS A 394 8.95 13.91 50.70
C HIS A 394 8.72 12.46 50.26
N PHE A 395 9.78 11.65 50.13
CA PHE A 395 9.65 10.22 49.88
C PHE A 395 8.93 9.54 51.05
N CYS A 396 9.40 9.78 52.29
CA CYS A 396 8.84 9.21 53.51
C CYS A 396 7.40 9.67 53.80
N ARG A 397 6.98 10.84 53.29
CA ARG A 397 5.60 11.34 53.44
C ARG A 397 4.68 10.89 52.31
N LEU A 398 5.12 10.99 51.05
CA LEU A 398 4.26 10.79 49.88
C LEU A 398 4.15 9.32 49.47
N VAL A 399 5.25 8.56 49.51
CA VAL A 399 5.23 7.16 49.05
C VAL A 399 4.29 6.29 49.89
N PRO A 400 4.29 6.35 51.25
CA PRO A 400 3.31 5.59 52.04
C PRO A 400 1.86 6.03 51.81
N ALA A 401 1.62 7.32 51.53
CA ALA A 401 0.28 7.83 51.23
C ALA A 401 -0.21 7.39 49.84
N MET A 402 0.70 7.27 48.88
CA MET A 402 0.43 6.70 47.56
C MET A 402 0.18 5.19 47.65
N ASP A 403 0.98 4.46 48.41
CA ASP A 403 0.85 3.01 48.63
C ASP A 403 -0.43 2.63 49.39
N ALA A 404 -1.00 3.56 50.18
CA ALA A 404 -2.29 3.34 50.84
C ALA A 404 -3.48 3.28 49.86
N ILE A 405 -3.32 3.79 48.64
CA ILE A 405 -4.38 3.88 47.63
C ILE A 405 -3.98 3.27 46.27
N SER A 406 -2.82 2.59 46.22
CA SER A 406 -2.29 1.90 45.04
C SER A 406 -1.55 0.61 45.43
N GLU A 407 -1.45 -0.34 44.51
CA GLU A 407 -0.73 -1.60 44.68
C GLU A 407 0.56 -1.60 43.84
N THR A 408 1.66 -2.12 44.37
CA THR A 408 2.91 -2.28 43.58
C THR A 408 2.91 -3.63 42.90
N VAL A 409 2.87 -3.63 41.58
CA VAL A 409 2.77 -4.85 40.76
C VAL A 409 4.14 -5.34 40.34
N ARG A 410 5.11 -4.43 40.16
CA ARG A 410 6.47 -4.75 39.73
C ARG A 410 7.49 -3.86 40.43
N LEU A 411 8.61 -4.45 40.85
CA LEU A 411 9.75 -3.76 41.43
C LEU A 411 11.04 -4.46 40.98
N ASP A 412 11.49 -4.14 39.77
CA ASP A 412 12.66 -4.79 39.20
C ASP A 412 13.94 -4.09 39.68
N LYS A 413 14.69 -4.77 40.56
CA LYS A 413 16.08 -4.41 40.86
C LYS A 413 16.97 -4.97 39.77
N CYS A 414 17.27 -4.16 38.75
CA CYS A 414 18.17 -4.56 37.68
C CYS A 414 19.62 -4.66 38.20
N HIS A 415 20.00 -5.82 38.73
CA HIS A 415 21.39 -6.27 38.96
C HIS A 415 21.58 -7.77 39.32
N ASP A 416 20.52 -8.55 39.58
CA ASP A 416 20.68 -9.97 39.97
C ASP A 416 20.96 -10.93 38.79
N ALA A 417 20.93 -10.45 37.54
CA ALA A 417 21.33 -11.23 36.36
C ALA A 417 22.86 -11.33 36.16
N LEU A 418 23.67 -10.55 36.89
CA LEU A 418 25.14 -10.61 36.83
C LEU A 418 25.78 -11.49 37.93
N LYS A 419 24.99 -12.14 38.79
CA LYS A 419 25.50 -13.04 39.87
C LYS A 419 25.29 -14.54 39.66
N LYS A 420 24.63 -14.98 38.57
CA LYS A 420 24.43 -16.41 38.28
C LYS A 420 25.49 -17.03 37.34
N SER A 421 26.67 -16.43 37.26
CA SER A 421 27.87 -17.07 36.69
C SER A 421 28.85 -17.47 37.79
N ASN A 422 28.46 -18.40 38.66
CA ASN A 422 29.40 -19.33 39.30
C ASN A 422 28.68 -20.51 39.94
N GLN A 423 29.10 -21.72 39.53
CA GLN A 423 28.86 -23.07 40.09
C GLN A 423 27.65 -23.89 39.58
N ASN A 424 27.99 -24.77 38.62
CA ASN A 424 27.78 -26.23 38.58
C ASN A 424 26.43 -26.86 39.02
N ASP A 425 25.79 -27.54 38.06
CA ASP A 425 25.70 -29.02 37.91
C ASP A 425 24.29 -29.64 37.72
N ILE A 426 24.25 -30.56 36.72
CA ILE A 426 23.36 -31.75 36.56
C ILE A 426 22.08 -31.67 35.68
N LYS A 427 22.29 -32.10 34.42
CA LYS A 427 21.62 -33.17 33.62
C LYS A 427 20.14 -33.14 33.17
N ASN A 428 20.01 -33.62 31.91
CA ASN A 428 18.87 -34.21 31.17
C ASN A 428 17.82 -33.19 30.66
N GLY A 429 17.34 -33.18 29.42
CA GLY A 429 17.49 -34.01 28.22
C GLY A 429 16.39 -33.61 27.22
N ALA A 430 16.65 -33.84 25.92
CA ALA A 430 15.71 -33.84 24.77
C ALA A 430 15.21 -32.49 24.19
N SER A 431 15.52 -32.31 22.88
CA SER A 431 14.60 -32.04 21.72
C SER A 431 13.37 -31.15 21.98
N SER A 432 13.01 -30.12 21.20
CA SER A 432 12.97 -29.96 19.73
C SER A 432 12.79 -28.48 19.35
N ARG A 433 13.13 -28.17 18.09
CA ARG A 433 12.81 -26.95 17.34
C ARG A 433 11.31 -26.58 17.36
N THR A 434 10.98 -25.29 17.40
CA THR A 434 10.01 -24.68 16.46
C THR A 434 10.13 -23.15 16.40
N SER A 435 9.83 -22.64 15.21
CA SER A 435 9.85 -21.27 14.71
C SER A 435 8.52 -20.54 14.96
N VAL A 436 8.58 -19.23 15.18
CA VAL A 436 7.43 -18.31 15.26
C VAL A 436 7.74 -17.06 14.44
N THR A 437 6.71 -16.50 13.79
CA THR A 437 6.72 -15.46 12.75
C THR A 437 5.70 -14.36 13.10
N GLU A 438 6.15 -13.10 13.36
CA GLU A 438 5.25 -11.92 13.57
C GLU A 438 4.57 -11.55 12.26
N GLN A 439 3.32 -11.14 12.39
CA GLN A 439 2.69 -10.15 11.54
C GLN A 439 2.72 -8.75 12.18
N VAL A 440 2.86 -7.77 11.30
CA VAL A 440 2.95 -6.32 11.55
C VAL A 440 1.58 -5.67 11.40
N THR A 441 1.22 -4.83 12.37
CA THR A 441 -0.01 -4.01 12.34
C THR A 441 0.28 -2.57 11.90
N VAL A 442 -0.66 -2.04 11.10
CA VAL A 442 -0.68 -0.71 10.48
C VAL A 442 -1.71 0.19 11.18
N ILE A 443 -1.37 1.45 11.46
CA ILE A 443 -2.26 2.50 12.00
C ILE A 443 -2.41 3.67 10.98
N PRO A 444 -3.56 4.37 10.94
CA PRO A 444 -4.17 4.91 9.73
C PRO A 444 -4.03 6.43 9.55
N THR A 445 -4.27 6.91 8.32
CA THR A 445 -4.35 8.36 8.00
C THR A 445 -5.72 8.80 7.48
N SER A 446 -6.09 10.00 7.93
CA SER A 446 -7.32 10.78 7.77
C SER A 446 -7.89 10.99 6.36
N SER A 447 -9.22 11.17 6.34
CA SER A 447 -10.17 11.34 5.23
C SER A 447 -9.85 12.38 4.14
N PRO A 448 -10.21 12.15 2.85
CA PRO A 448 -10.24 13.17 1.80
C PRO A 448 -11.67 13.70 1.50
N PRO A 449 -11.78 14.81 0.73
CA PRO A 449 -12.90 15.75 0.77
C PRO A 449 -14.10 15.38 -0.11
N THR A 450 -15.24 16.01 0.19
CA THR A 450 -16.57 15.83 -0.39
C THR A 450 -16.69 16.17 -1.89
N THR A 451 -17.23 15.21 -2.65
CA THR A 451 -18.06 15.26 -3.88
C THR A 451 -18.06 16.54 -4.74
N LYS A 452 -17.34 16.52 -5.87
CA LYS A 452 -17.73 17.21 -7.14
C LYS A 452 -17.37 16.34 -8.36
N GLY A 453 -18.40 15.96 -9.12
CA GLY A 453 -18.41 15.47 -10.53
C GLY A 453 -17.29 14.54 -11.01
N CYS A 454 -17.56 13.23 -11.14
CA CYS A 454 -16.59 12.30 -11.73
C CYS A 454 -16.58 12.40 -13.27
N ARG A 455 -15.48 12.91 -13.85
CA ARG A 455 -15.29 13.15 -15.30
C ARG A 455 -14.99 11.84 -16.06
N LYS A 456 -15.53 11.69 -17.28
CA LYS A 456 -15.17 10.60 -18.23
C LYS A 456 -13.86 10.91 -18.97
N GLY A 457 -13.10 9.87 -19.28
CA GLY A 457 -11.92 9.93 -20.16
C GLY A 457 -12.35 10.01 -21.62
N ARG A 458 -11.80 10.98 -22.34
CA ARG A 458 -12.25 11.32 -23.70
C ARG A 458 -11.29 10.74 -24.72
N ILE A 459 -11.77 9.94 -25.66
CA ILE A 459 -10.94 9.30 -26.69
C ILE A 459 -11.45 9.64 -28.07
N LEU A 460 -10.55 10.09 -28.95
CA LEU A 460 -10.83 10.29 -30.37
C LEU A 460 -10.26 9.12 -31.19
N VAL A 461 -11.09 8.48 -31.98
CA VAL A 461 -10.65 7.57 -33.05
C VAL A 461 -10.76 8.33 -34.37
N LEU A 462 -9.61 8.76 -34.90
CA LEU A 462 -9.49 9.58 -36.11
C LEU A 462 -8.94 8.71 -37.24
N TYR A 463 -9.61 8.66 -38.40
CA TYR A 463 -9.10 7.84 -39.50
C TYR A 463 -9.33 8.46 -40.89
N ASP A 464 -8.58 7.98 -41.87
CA ASP A 464 -8.93 8.08 -43.28
C ASP A 464 -9.24 6.69 -43.87
N SER A 465 -10.10 6.62 -44.88
CA SER A 465 -10.44 5.38 -45.56
C SER A 465 -11.02 5.65 -46.94
N SER A 466 -10.57 4.90 -47.95
CA SER A 466 -11.14 4.93 -49.30
C SER A 466 -11.81 3.61 -49.73
N THR A 467 -11.56 2.52 -48.99
CA THR A 467 -12.02 1.14 -49.33
C THR A 467 -12.77 0.48 -48.16
N SER A 468 -13.25 1.28 -47.21
CA SER A 468 -13.87 0.86 -45.94
C SER A 468 -13.02 -0.02 -45.01
N CYS A 469 -11.80 -0.42 -45.42
CA CYS A 469 -10.94 -1.31 -44.62
C CYS A 469 -10.48 -0.63 -43.33
N THR A 470 -9.84 0.54 -43.43
CA THR A 470 -9.42 1.32 -42.26
C THR A 470 -10.62 1.78 -41.42
N LYS A 471 -11.75 2.09 -42.06
CA LYS A 471 -13.00 2.44 -41.37
C LYS A 471 -13.50 1.32 -40.47
N LEU A 472 -13.51 0.09 -40.96
CA LEU A 472 -13.90 -1.07 -40.16
C LEU A 472 -12.94 -1.30 -38.99
N MET A 473 -11.62 -1.15 -39.20
CA MET A 473 -10.66 -1.17 -38.10
C MET A 473 -10.96 -0.06 -37.07
N ALA A 474 -11.24 1.17 -37.52
CA ALA A 474 -11.54 2.30 -36.65
C ALA A 474 -12.76 2.06 -35.77
N LYS A 475 -13.83 1.45 -36.31
CA LYS A 475 -15.01 1.04 -35.54
C LYS A 475 -14.65 0.05 -34.44
N ILE A 476 -13.85 -0.96 -34.77
CA ILE A 476 -13.45 -2.00 -33.82
C ILE A 476 -12.47 -1.46 -32.76
N VAL A 477 -11.59 -0.52 -33.13
CA VAL A 477 -10.75 0.22 -32.17
C VAL A 477 -11.63 1.04 -31.21
N ALA A 478 -12.65 1.73 -31.72
CA ALA A 478 -13.59 2.48 -30.90
C ALA A 478 -14.37 1.56 -29.94
N GLU A 479 -14.81 0.39 -30.41
CA GLU A 479 -15.40 -0.65 -29.57
C GLU A 479 -14.44 -1.09 -28.47
N GLY A 480 -13.16 -1.30 -28.78
CA GLY A 480 -12.12 -1.62 -27.80
C GLY A 480 -11.96 -0.54 -26.72
N CYS A 481 -11.94 0.74 -27.11
CA CYS A 481 -11.90 1.86 -26.18
C CYS A 481 -13.10 1.88 -25.24
N LEU A 482 -14.30 1.61 -25.78
CA LEU A 482 -15.54 1.58 -25.02
C LEU A 482 -15.64 0.41 -24.06
N GLN A 483 -14.70 -0.55 -24.04
CA GLN A 483 -14.72 -1.66 -23.08
C GLN A 483 -14.36 -1.27 -21.65
N LEU A 484 -13.76 -0.09 -21.47
CA LEU A 484 -13.45 0.46 -20.16
C LEU A 484 -14.50 1.49 -19.74
N ASP A 485 -15.04 1.35 -18.52
CA ASP A 485 -16.04 2.25 -17.98
C ASP A 485 -15.51 3.69 -17.85
N ARG A 486 -16.43 4.65 -17.81
CA ARG A 486 -16.11 6.09 -17.79
C ARG A 486 -15.26 6.54 -18.98
N THR A 487 -15.34 5.83 -20.12
CA THR A 487 -14.74 6.23 -21.38
C THR A 487 -15.82 6.81 -22.31
N GLU A 488 -15.51 7.93 -22.95
CA GLU A 488 -16.32 8.56 -23.98
C GLU A 488 -15.52 8.56 -25.29
N VAL A 489 -16.09 8.05 -26.38
CA VAL A 489 -15.38 7.90 -27.65
C VAL A 489 -16.05 8.71 -28.76
N ARG A 490 -15.25 9.45 -29.53
CA ARG A 490 -15.66 10.06 -30.80
C ARG A 490 -14.97 9.32 -31.95
N LEU A 491 -15.75 8.82 -32.91
CA LEU A 491 -15.23 8.30 -34.18
C LEU A 491 -15.36 9.38 -35.25
N ARG A 492 -14.25 9.71 -35.92
CA ARG A 492 -14.20 10.78 -36.93
C ARG A 492 -13.38 10.36 -38.15
N VAL A 493 -13.87 10.76 -39.33
CA VAL A 493 -13.12 10.65 -40.58
C VAL A 493 -12.44 11.98 -40.91
N VAL A 494 -11.23 11.98 -41.47
CA VAL A 494 -10.60 13.23 -41.91
C VAL A 494 -11.42 13.90 -43.03
N PRO A 495 -11.53 15.23 -43.06
CA PRO A 495 -12.34 15.94 -44.06
C PRO A 495 -11.78 15.79 -45.49
N GLY A 496 -12.64 15.92 -46.50
CA GLY A 496 -12.27 16.02 -47.92
C GLY A 496 -12.85 14.92 -48.83
N GLU A 497 -12.80 15.15 -50.15
CA GLU A 497 -13.34 14.20 -51.14
C GLU A 497 -12.58 12.86 -51.16
N VAL A 498 -13.32 11.76 -51.27
CA VAL A 498 -12.75 10.40 -51.29
C VAL A 498 -12.19 10.08 -52.68
N ASN A 499 -10.90 9.75 -52.76
CA ASN A 499 -10.30 9.25 -54.00
C ASN A 499 -10.70 7.79 -54.24
N HIS A 500 -11.55 7.54 -55.23
CA HIS A 500 -11.88 6.20 -55.70
C HIS A 500 -10.77 5.69 -56.65
N TRP A 501 -9.80 4.94 -56.11
CA TRP A 501 -8.79 4.26 -56.94
C TRP A 501 -9.32 2.96 -57.55
N ASP A 502 -10.37 2.39 -56.95
CA ASP A 502 -10.99 1.14 -57.39
C ASP A 502 -12.38 1.47 -57.95
N ASN A 503 -12.51 1.47 -59.28
CA ASN A 503 -13.77 1.72 -59.99
C ASN A 503 -14.69 0.48 -59.98
N THR A 504 -14.44 -0.50 -59.09
CA THR A 504 -15.31 -1.67 -58.93
C THR A 504 -16.42 -1.41 -57.91
N SER A 505 -17.63 -1.37 -58.43
CA SER A 505 -18.90 -0.93 -57.84
C SER A 505 -19.47 -1.80 -56.72
N LYS A 506 -18.67 -2.48 -55.88
CA LYS A 506 -19.19 -3.42 -54.86
C LYS A 506 -18.99 -3.04 -53.39
N LEU A 507 -18.24 -1.98 -53.08
CA LEU A 507 -18.11 -1.42 -51.73
C LEU A 507 -18.32 0.10 -51.78
N LYS A 508 -19.52 0.55 -52.14
CA LYS A 508 -19.89 1.96 -51.97
C LYS A 508 -19.93 2.25 -50.47
N ASP A 509 -19.18 3.26 -50.03
CA ASP A 509 -19.23 3.78 -48.67
C ASP A 509 -20.63 4.39 -48.43
N THR A 510 -21.53 3.65 -47.79
CA THR A 510 -22.95 4.02 -47.66
C THR A 510 -23.28 4.81 -46.39
N GLY A 511 -22.29 5.34 -45.67
CA GLY A 511 -22.56 6.27 -44.58
C GLY A 511 -21.32 7.03 -44.16
N SER A 512 -21.24 8.33 -44.43
CA SER A 512 -20.12 9.16 -43.99
C SER A 512 -20.16 9.32 -42.47
N ASP A 513 -19.20 8.69 -41.78
CA ASP A 513 -18.96 9.02 -40.37
C ASP A 513 -18.64 10.53 -40.26
N PRO A 514 -18.93 11.20 -39.14
CA PRO A 514 -18.76 12.64 -39.03
C PRO A 514 -17.32 13.08 -39.33
N GLU A 515 -17.15 14.14 -40.10
CA GLU A 515 -15.83 14.71 -40.39
C GLU A 515 -15.18 15.25 -39.12
N ALA A 516 -13.87 15.07 -39.01
CA ALA A 516 -13.06 15.53 -37.90
C ALA A 516 -12.91 17.05 -37.95
N THR A 517 -13.13 17.68 -36.79
CA THR A 517 -12.75 19.08 -36.57
C THR A 517 -11.46 19.13 -35.74
N PHE A 518 -10.75 20.27 -35.77
CA PHE A 518 -9.59 20.46 -34.90
C PHE A 518 -9.96 20.42 -33.41
N GLU A 519 -11.18 20.84 -33.07
CA GLU A 519 -11.70 20.78 -31.70
C GLU A 519 -11.91 19.34 -31.21
N ASP A 520 -12.11 18.37 -32.09
CA ASP A 520 -12.16 16.96 -31.68
C ASP A 520 -10.80 16.49 -31.13
N VAL A 521 -9.69 16.96 -31.71
CA VAL A 521 -8.32 16.67 -31.25
C VAL A 521 -8.05 17.35 -29.91
N ILE A 522 -8.53 18.58 -29.73
CA ILE A 522 -8.40 19.33 -28.46
C ILE A 522 -9.30 18.75 -27.36
N TRP A 523 -10.47 18.23 -27.71
CA TRP A 523 -11.39 17.60 -26.77
C TRP A 523 -10.85 16.30 -26.15
N ALA A 524 -10.05 15.54 -26.90
CA ALA A 524 -9.62 14.20 -26.50
C ALA A 524 -8.49 14.19 -25.45
N ASP A 525 -8.55 13.26 -24.51
CA ASP A 525 -7.46 12.91 -23.57
C ASP A 525 -6.49 11.88 -24.19
N GLY A 526 -7.00 11.05 -25.11
CA GLY A 526 -6.20 10.15 -25.95
C GLY A 526 -6.72 10.02 -27.38
N ILE A 527 -5.86 9.72 -28.34
CA ILE A 527 -6.21 9.59 -29.76
C ILE A 527 -5.69 8.28 -30.37
N ALA A 528 -6.54 7.57 -31.11
CA ALA A 528 -6.16 6.47 -31.97
C ALA A 528 -6.28 6.91 -33.44
N CYS A 529 -5.18 6.87 -34.18
CA CYS A 529 -5.11 7.37 -35.55
C CYS A 529 -4.97 6.26 -36.59
N GLY A 530 -5.81 6.30 -37.63
CA GLY A 530 -5.89 5.29 -38.68
C GLY A 530 -5.67 5.83 -40.09
N SER A 531 -4.82 5.18 -40.89
CA SER A 531 -4.68 5.51 -42.32
C SER A 531 -4.61 4.24 -43.18
N PRO A 532 -5.11 4.23 -44.42
CA PRO A 532 -4.70 3.22 -45.39
C PRO A 532 -3.20 3.39 -45.72
N THR A 533 -2.59 2.30 -46.20
CA THR A 533 -1.19 2.29 -46.61
C THR A 533 -1.02 2.70 -48.06
N ASN A 534 -0.39 3.86 -48.28
CA ASN A 534 -0.09 4.41 -49.60
C ASN A 534 1.43 4.50 -49.80
N LEU A 535 2.02 3.54 -50.51
CA LEU A 535 3.46 3.49 -50.79
C LEU A 535 4.33 3.57 -49.52
N GLY A 536 3.88 2.94 -48.43
CA GLY A 536 4.56 2.97 -47.13
C GLY A 536 4.31 4.24 -46.30
N CYS A 537 3.44 5.14 -46.77
CA CYS A 537 3.07 6.39 -46.10
C CYS A 537 1.58 6.44 -45.74
N VAL A 538 1.24 7.40 -44.88
CA VAL A 538 -0.15 7.79 -44.62
C VAL A 538 -0.83 8.33 -45.88
N SER A 539 -2.16 8.35 -45.91
CA SER A 539 -2.88 8.98 -46.99
C SER A 539 -2.62 10.49 -47.03
N TRP A 540 -2.71 11.07 -48.22
CA TRP A 540 -2.52 12.50 -48.39
C TRP A 540 -3.58 13.32 -47.62
N ARG A 541 -4.82 12.82 -47.49
CA ARG A 541 -5.88 13.47 -46.70
C ARG A 541 -5.53 13.49 -45.22
N PHE A 542 -5.06 12.35 -44.71
CA PHE A 542 -4.64 12.24 -43.33
C PHE A 542 -3.47 13.18 -43.04
N LYS A 543 -2.45 13.19 -43.92
CA LYS A 543 -1.32 14.12 -43.78
C LYS A 543 -1.75 15.58 -43.87
N LYS A 544 -2.62 15.92 -44.82
CA LYS A 544 -3.17 17.26 -44.98
C LYS A 544 -3.92 17.73 -43.73
N PHE A 545 -4.74 16.89 -43.11
CA PHE A 545 -5.44 17.24 -41.87
C PHE A 545 -4.47 17.69 -40.77
N TRP A 546 -3.38 16.96 -40.57
CA TRP A 546 -2.36 17.32 -39.58
C TRP A 546 -1.52 18.54 -39.98
N ASP A 547 -1.24 18.72 -41.28
CA ASP A 547 -0.58 19.93 -41.77
C ASP A 547 -1.45 21.18 -41.56
N ASP A 548 -2.75 21.08 -41.86
CA ASP A 548 -3.71 22.14 -41.64
C ASP A 548 -3.91 22.40 -40.14
N PHE A 549 -3.95 21.36 -39.30
CA PHE A 549 -4.01 21.48 -37.83
C PHE A 549 -2.80 22.26 -37.30
N SER A 550 -1.60 21.97 -37.82
CA SER A 550 -0.39 22.75 -37.50
C SER A 550 -0.52 24.20 -37.94
N GLN A 551 -0.91 24.44 -39.20
CA GLN A 551 -1.00 25.78 -39.79
C GLN A 551 -2.09 26.63 -39.13
N ALA A 552 -3.13 26.01 -38.60
CA ALA A 552 -4.20 26.67 -37.85
C ALA A 552 -3.77 27.09 -36.42
N GLY A 553 -2.51 26.88 -36.02
CA GLY A 553 -1.97 27.39 -34.76
C GLY A 553 -2.19 26.49 -33.54
N TYR A 554 -2.44 25.19 -33.76
CA TYR A 554 -2.63 24.21 -32.69
C TYR A 554 -1.32 23.52 -32.24
N TRP A 555 -0.16 23.96 -32.73
CA TRP A 555 1.15 23.46 -32.30
C TRP A 555 1.33 23.59 -30.77
N GLY A 556 1.80 22.53 -30.12
CA GLY A 556 1.99 22.46 -28.65
C GLY A 556 0.71 22.38 -27.81
N ARG A 557 -0.48 22.35 -28.42
CA ARG A 557 -1.77 22.27 -27.67
C ARG A 557 -2.16 20.85 -27.27
N CYS A 558 -1.41 19.85 -27.69
CA CYS A 558 -1.68 18.43 -27.42
C CYS A 558 -0.64 17.78 -26.50
N ASP A 559 0.29 18.56 -25.94
CA ASP A 559 1.35 18.08 -25.05
C ASP A 559 0.78 17.27 -23.88
N GLY A 560 1.30 16.06 -23.69
CA GLY A 560 0.92 15.16 -22.59
C GLY A 560 -0.32 14.30 -22.84
N LYS A 561 -0.99 14.43 -24.00
CA LYS A 561 -2.07 13.53 -24.41
C LYS A 561 -1.54 12.19 -24.91
N LEU A 562 -2.36 11.13 -24.88
CA LEU A 562 -1.94 9.79 -25.28
C LEU A 562 -2.23 9.49 -26.75
N GLY A 563 -1.35 8.77 -27.44
CA GLY A 563 -1.49 8.48 -28.88
C GLY A 563 -1.21 7.01 -29.25
N CYS A 564 -1.97 6.46 -30.19
CA CYS A 564 -1.63 5.18 -30.82
C CYS A 564 -2.07 5.14 -32.30
N ALA A 565 -1.55 4.18 -33.07
CA ALA A 565 -1.76 4.09 -34.51
C ALA A 565 -2.37 2.77 -34.96
N PHE A 566 -3.07 2.79 -36.09
CA PHE A 566 -3.50 1.60 -36.83
C PHE A 566 -3.50 1.83 -38.33
N SER A 567 -3.39 0.76 -39.13
CA SER A 567 -3.32 0.87 -40.58
C SER A 567 -3.87 -0.34 -41.32
N SER A 568 -4.59 -0.09 -42.42
CA SER A 568 -4.97 -1.15 -43.37
C SER A 568 -4.08 -1.13 -44.61
N VAL A 569 -3.90 -2.29 -45.25
CA VAL A 569 -3.01 -2.43 -46.42
C VAL A 569 -3.60 -3.36 -47.48
N GLY A 570 -3.21 -3.18 -48.75
CA GLY A 570 -3.70 -3.98 -49.87
C GLY A 570 -3.37 -5.48 -49.81
N GLY A 571 -2.31 -5.85 -49.08
CA GLY A 571 -1.88 -7.23 -48.89
C GLY A 571 -0.86 -7.35 -47.76
N THR A 572 -0.62 -8.58 -47.31
CA THR A 572 0.37 -8.88 -46.27
C THR A 572 1.74 -8.36 -46.66
N ASN A 573 2.49 -7.81 -45.69
CA ASN A 573 3.81 -7.17 -45.87
C ASN A 573 3.82 -5.89 -46.72
N GLY A 574 2.67 -5.27 -47.00
CA GLY A 574 2.59 -4.07 -47.84
C GLY A 574 2.98 -2.75 -47.15
N GLY A 575 3.69 -2.78 -46.01
CA GLY A 575 4.21 -1.59 -45.33
C GLY A 575 3.30 -0.95 -44.27
N ALA A 576 2.25 -1.64 -43.80
CA ALA A 576 1.31 -1.09 -42.80
C ALA A 576 1.98 -0.63 -41.49
N GLU A 577 3.04 -1.30 -41.06
CA GLU A 577 3.80 -0.93 -39.86
C GLU A 577 4.59 0.38 -40.05
N LEU A 578 5.12 0.63 -41.26
CA LEU A 578 5.76 1.91 -41.59
C LEU A 578 4.77 3.07 -41.52
N VAL A 579 3.51 2.82 -41.90
CA VAL A 579 2.44 3.81 -41.78
C VAL A 579 2.09 4.07 -40.32
N CYS A 580 2.03 3.03 -39.48
CA CYS A 580 1.82 3.21 -38.04
C CYS A 580 2.96 4.04 -37.42
N GLN A 581 4.21 3.78 -37.81
CA GLN A 581 5.37 4.60 -37.43
C GLN A 581 5.25 6.04 -37.92
N ALA A 582 4.82 6.27 -39.16
CA ALA A 582 4.60 7.61 -39.70
C ALA A 582 3.52 8.37 -38.91
N ILE A 583 2.43 7.69 -38.53
CA ILE A 583 1.39 8.26 -37.66
C ILE A 583 1.96 8.60 -36.28
N ASN A 584 2.70 7.68 -35.65
CA ASN A 584 3.32 7.93 -34.35
C ASN A 584 4.29 9.12 -34.41
N ASN A 585 5.07 9.24 -35.49
CA ASN A 585 5.95 10.40 -35.71
C ASN A 585 5.16 11.71 -35.83
N ILE A 586 4.05 11.72 -36.56
CA ILE A 586 3.16 12.89 -36.64
C ILE A 586 2.67 13.26 -35.24
N LEU A 587 2.11 12.30 -34.50
CA LEU A 587 1.58 12.53 -33.15
C LEU A 587 2.66 13.03 -32.17
N MET A 588 3.87 12.45 -32.19
CA MET A 588 4.99 12.90 -31.35
C MET A 588 5.42 14.34 -31.64
N ASN A 589 5.37 14.79 -32.90
CA ASN A 589 5.65 16.19 -33.24
C ASN A 589 4.63 17.17 -32.64
N PHE A 590 3.41 16.71 -32.34
CA PHE A 590 2.39 17.49 -31.65
C PHE A 590 2.38 17.27 -30.11
N GLY A 591 3.36 16.56 -29.56
CA GLY A 591 3.52 16.39 -28.11
C GLY A 591 2.73 15.24 -27.48
N PHE A 592 2.13 14.36 -28.29
CA PHE A 592 1.48 13.15 -27.78
C PHE A 592 2.51 12.15 -27.25
N ALA A 593 2.21 11.54 -26.11
CA ALA A 593 2.90 10.35 -25.61
C ALA A 593 2.37 9.11 -26.35
N CYS A 594 3.08 8.72 -27.40
CA CYS A 594 2.73 7.55 -28.21
C CYS A 594 3.19 6.25 -27.54
N PHE A 595 2.42 5.18 -27.68
CA PHE A 595 2.77 3.87 -27.15
C PHE A 595 2.46 2.72 -28.12
N GLY A 596 3.22 1.64 -27.95
CA GLY A 596 2.94 0.34 -28.54
C GLY A 596 2.19 -0.59 -27.60
N VAL A 597 1.63 -1.67 -28.14
CA VAL A 597 1.05 -2.74 -27.31
C VAL A 597 1.96 -3.96 -27.37
N THR A 598 2.50 -4.33 -26.21
CA THR A 598 3.41 -5.47 -26.04
C THR A 598 2.70 -6.82 -26.01
N ASP A 599 1.37 -6.81 -25.97
CA ASP A 599 0.58 -8.01 -25.77
C ASP A 599 0.59 -8.87 -27.04
N TYR A 600 0.71 -10.18 -26.83
CA TYR A 600 0.55 -11.16 -27.91
C TYR A 600 -0.93 -11.44 -28.11
N VAL A 601 -1.49 -10.98 -29.23
CA VAL A 601 -2.88 -11.26 -29.59
C VAL A 601 -3.03 -12.69 -30.13
N SER A 602 -1.97 -13.22 -30.74
CA SER A 602 -1.80 -14.64 -31.08
C SER A 602 -0.33 -14.99 -31.26
N PHE A 603 -0.04 -16.25 -31.60
CA PHE A 603 1.33 -16.71 -31.83
C PHE A 603 1.94 -15.96 -33.02
N LYS A 604 3.01 -15.21 -32.76
CA LYS A 604 3.71 -14.30 -33.71
C LYS A 604 2.97 -13.02 -34.09
N THR A 605 1.88 -12.66 -33.41
CA THR A 605 1.14 -11.42 -33.67
C THR A 605 1.17 -10.51 -32.44
N THR A 606 1.73 -9.32 -32.63
CA THR A 606 1.91 -8.26 -31.61
C THR A 606 1.63 -6.92 -32.26
N LEU A 607 1.34 -5.88 -31.46
CA LEU A 607 0.98 -4.55 -31.98
C LEU A 607 1.98 -3.50 -31.52
N HIS A 608 3.28 -3.83 -31.58
CA HIS A 608 4.37 -2.99 -31.08
C HIS A 608 4.32 -1.55 -31.58
N TYR A 609 3.82 -1.33 -32.80
CA TYR A 609 3.75 0.00 -33.41
C TYR A 609 2.32 0.46 -33.69
N GLY A 610 1.35 -0.43 -33.55
CA GLY A 610 -0.04 -0.21 -33.92
C GLY A 610 -0.72 -1.48 -34.46
N ALA A 611 -2.05 -1.44 -34.60
CA ALA A 611 -2.81 -2.53 -35.20
C ALA A 611 -2.75 -2.47 -36.73
N VAL A 612 -2.37 -3.56 -37.38
CA VAL A 612 -2.27 -3.65 -38.84
C VAL A 612 -3.18 -4.75 -39.38
N CYS A 613 -3.80 -4.51 -40.54
CA CYS A 613 -4.67 -5.50 -41.18
C CYS A 613 -4.52 -5.47 -42.70
N ALA A 614 -4.39 -6.65 -43.32
CA ALA A 614 -4.49 -6.78 -44.77
C ALA A 614 -5.95 -6.77 -45.20
N LYS A 615 -6.34 -5.80 -46.04
CA LYS A 615 -7.74 -5.51 -46.41
C LYS A 615 -8.58 -5.24 -45.15
N ALA A 616 -9.86 -5.62 -45.17
CA ALA A 616 -10.77 -5.46 -44.05
C ALA A 616 -10.50 -6.53 -42.97
N PRO A 617 -10.69 -6.21 -41.67
CA PRO A 617 -10.51 -7.13 -40.54
C PRO A 617 -11.63 -8.18 -40.51
N ARG A 618 -11.50 -9.18 -41.38
CA ARG A 618 -12.51 -10.24 -41.58
C ARG A 618 -12.31 -11.38 -40.59
N GLU A 619 -11.06 -11.69 -40.31
CA GLU A 619 -10.70 -12.76 -39.40
C GLU A 619 -10.80 -12.28 -37.96
N GLU A 620 -11.15 -13.19 -37.06
CA GLU A 620 -11.28 -12.89 -35.63
C GLU A 620 -9.99 -12.30 -35.04
N LEU A 621 -8.83 -12.78 -35.50
CA LEU A 621 -7.53 -12.27 -35.11
C LEU A 621 -7.36 -10.78 -35.44
N ASP A 622 -7.71 -10.37 -36.67
CA ASP A 622 -7.58 -8.97 -37.11
C ASP A 622 -8.47 -8.04 -36.27
N GLN A 623 -9.67 -8.51 -35.93
CA GLN A 623 -10.61 -7.78 -35.08
C GLN A 623 -10.11 -7.67 -33.64
N MET A 624 -9.52 -8.73 -33.10
CA MET A 624 -8.93 -8.72 -31.76
C MET A 624 -7.73 -7.79 -31.66
N CYS A 625 -6.89 -7.72 -32.70
CA CYS A 625 -5.81 -6.73 -32.78
C CYS A 625 -6.34 -5.30 -32.66
N CYS A 626 -7.42 -4.98 -33.38
CA CYS A 626 -8.06 -3.67 -33.31
C CYS A 626 -8.66 -3.39 -31.92
N ARG A 627 -9.37 -4.35 -31.33
CA ARG A 627 -9.94 -4.20 -29.97
C ARG A 627 -8.86 -4.03 -28.92
N ARG A 628 -7.73 -4.76 -29.00
CA ARG A 628 -6.65 -4.67 -28.01
C ARG A 628 -6.05 -3.28 -27.95
N LEU A 629 -5.81 -2.72 -29.13
CA LEU A 629 -5.27 -1.37 -29.28
C LEU A 629 -6.18 -0.34 -28.61
N GLY A 630 -7.49 -0.43 -28.86
CA GLY A 630 -8.48 0.47 -28.26
C GLY A 630 -8.56 0.34 -26.74
N LEU A 631 -8.65 -0.90 -26.22
CA LEU A 631 -8.69 -1.15 -24.78
C LEU A 631 -7.43 -0.63 -24.08
N ARG A 632 -6.24 -0.86 -24.65
CA ARG A 632 -4.98 -0.37 -24.06
C ARG A 632 -4.92 1.16 -24.03
N LEU A 633 -5.45 1.84 -25.05
CA LEU A 633 -5.57 3.30 -25.03
C LEU A 633 -6.48 3.76 -23.88
N ALA A 634 -7.62 3.10 -23.70
CA ALA A 634 -8.54 3.43 -22.61
C ALA A 634 -7.93 3.16 -21.23
N GLU A 635 -7.22 2.04 -21.03
CA GLU A 635 -6.52 1.71 -19.78
C GLU A 635 -5.52 2.81 -19.39
N TYR A 636 -4.73 3.29 -20.36
CA TYR A 636 -3.78 4.38 -20.12
C TYR A 636 -4.45 5.73 -19.88
N VAL A 637 -5.54 6.06 -20.59
CA VAL A 637 -6.32 7.27 -20.28
C VAL A 637 -6.92 7.17 -18.87
N GLY A 638 -7.48 6.02 -18.50
CA GLY A 638 -8.00 5.79 -17.15
C GLY A 638 -6.93 5.96 -16.08
N TYR A 639 -5.75 5.40 -16.31
CA TYR A 639 -4.68 5.41 -15.33
C TYR A 639 -3.99 6.78 -15.24
N TYR A 640 -3.45 7.28 -16.36
CA TYR A 640 -2.64 8.49 -16.37
C TYR A 640 -3.46 9.79 -16.34
N ILE A 641 -4.66 9.80 -16.93
CA ILE A 641 -5.47 11.03 -17.00
C ILE A 641 -6.53 11.07 -15.90
N LEU A 642 -7.18 9.93 -15.60
CA LEU A 642 -8.23 9.86 -14.57
C LEU A 642 -7.74 9.38 -13.20
N SER A 643 -6.45 9.02 -13.05
CA SER A 643 -5.87 8.51 -11.80
C SER A 643 -6.56 7.26 -11.26
N ARG A 644 -7.10 6.43 -12.15
CA ARG A 644 -7.76 5.16 -11.80
C ARG A 644 -6.72 4.05 -11.71
N VAL A 645 -6.22 3.82 -10.51
CA VAL A 645 -5.14 2.86 -10.26
C VAL A 645 -5.51 1.47 -10.79
N GLU A 646 -6.77 1.07 -10.66
CA GLU A 646 -7.29 -0.22 -11.11
C GLU A 646 -7.23 -0.43 -12.63
N THR A 647 -7.09 0.63 -13.43
CA THR A 647 -7.00 0.50 -14.90
C THR A 647 -5.56 0.31 -15.38
N HIS A 648 -4.59 0.19 -14.48
CA HIS A 648 -3.20 -0.08 -14.83
C HIS A 648 -3.07 -1.47 -15.49
N PRO A 649 -2.45 -1.60 -16.69
CA PRO A 649 -2.44 -2.87 -17.41
C PRO A 649 -1.79 -4.05 -16.67
N LEU A 650 -0.84 -3.79 -15.77
CA LEU A 650 -0.22 -4.86 -14.96
C LEU A 650 -1.16 -5.42 -13.88
N LEU A 651 -2.19 -4.68 -13.46
CA LEU A 651 -3.11 -5.13 -12.43
C LEU A 651 -4.19 -6.05 -13.01
N ASN A 652 -4.68 -5.77 -14.23
CA ASN A 652 -5.77 -6.52 -14.84
C ASN A 652 -5.30 -7.61 -15.80
N SER A 653 -4.40 -7.30 -16.76
CA SER A 653 -4.06 -8.25 -17.84
C SER A 653 -2.92 -9.20 -17.48
N LYS A 654 -1.82 -8.70 -16.91
CA LYS A 654 -0.63 -9.54 -16.64
C LYS A 654 -0.78 -10.47 -15.43
N ARG A 655 -1.66 -10.15 -14.47
CA ARG A 655 -2.01 -11.09 -13.37
C ARG A 655 -2.76 -12.30 -13.89
N GLN A 656 -3.65 -12.13 -14.87
CA GLN A 656 -4.37 -13.25 -15.49
C GLN A 656 -3.40 -14.11 -16.33
N GLU A 657 -2.52 -13.49 -17.11
CA GLU A 657 -1.49 -14.21 -17.86
C GLU A 657 -0.52 -14.96 -16.94
N ALA A 658 -0.08 -14.34 -15.82
CA ALA A 658 0.77 -15.00 -14.83
C ALA A 658 0.08 -16.18 -14.14
N LYS A 659 -1.23 -16.12 -13.90
CA LYS A 659 -2.01 -17.25 -13.37
C LYS A 659 -2.09 -18.43 -14.34
N VAL A 660 -2.21 -18.16 -15.64
CA VAL A 660 -2.33 -19.21 -16.67
C VAL A 660 -0.97 -19.83 -17.01
N TRP A 661 0.09 -19.02 -17.02
CA TRP A 661 1.39 -19.40 -17.57
C TRP A 661 2.53 -19.51 -16.54
N GLY A 662 2.31 -19.10 -15.29
CA GLY A 662 3.38 -18.93 -14.29
C GLY A 662 4.34 -17.76 -14.59
N SER A 663 4.06 -16.99 -15.64
CA SER A 663 4.84 -15.85 -16.11
C SER A 663 3.91 -14.81 -16.73
N PRO A 664 4.18 -13.50 -16.54
CA PRO A 664 3.42 -12.41 -17.17
C PRO A 664 3.66 -12.28 -18.69
N ILE A 665 4.34 -13.27 -19.29
CA ILE A 665 4.54 -13.42 -20.73
C ILE A 665 4.19 -14.88 -21.06
N PRO A 666 3.31 -15.13 -22.05
CA PRO A 666 2.98 -16.49 -22.47
C PRO A 666 4.23 -17.26 -22.92
N PRO A 667 4.34 -18.57 -22.59
CA PRO A 667 5.48 -19.37 -23.01
C PRO A 667 5.48 -19.52 -24.53
N ARG A 668 6.66 -19.74 -25.12
CA ARG A 668 6.78 -19.99 -26.58
C ARG A 668 5.98 -21.21 -27.05
N SER A 669 5.54 -22.07 -26.14
CA SER A 669 4.69 -23.24 -26.40
C SER A 669 3.19 -22.93 -26.46
N ALA A 670 2.74 -21.72 -26.10
CA ALA A 670 1.33 -21.35 -26.14
C ALA A 670 0.80 -21.36 -27.58
N SER A 671 -0.30 -22.07 -27.83
CA SER A 671 -0.94 -22.14 -29.14
C SER A 671 -1.66 -20.84 -29.50
N SER A 672 -1.86 -20.58 -30.80
CA SER A 672 -2.65 -19.44 -31.25
C SER A 672 -4.07 -19.45 -30.67
N GLU A 673 -4.68 -20.62 -30.53
CA GLU A 673 -6.03 -20.78 -29.98
C GLU A 673 -6.08 -20.48 -28.48
N GLN A 674 -5.05 -20.86 -27.72
CA GLN A 674 -4.93 -20.52 -26.29
C GLN A 674 -4.76 -19.02 -26.09
N LEU A 675 -3.92 -18.38 -26.91
CA LEU A 675 -3.72 -16.93 -26.86
C LEU A 675 -4.97 -16.17 -27.29
N LEU A 676 -5.68 -16.64 -28.32
CA LEU A 676 -6.95 -16.08 -28.75
C LEU A 676 -8.01 -16.23 -27.64
N THR A 677 -8.12 -17.39 -27.02
CA THR A 677 -9.09 -17.65 -25.94
C THR A 677 -8.82 -16.80 -24.70
N LEU A 678 -7.55 -16.69 -24.30
CA LEU A 678 -7.14 -15.84 -23.17
C LEU A 678 -7.44 -14.36 -23.45
N ASN A 679 -7.08 -13.90 -24.65
CA ASN A 679 -7.38 -12.54 -25.04
C ASN A 679 -8.90 -12.30 -25.10
N LYS A 680 -9.70 -13.24 -25.63
CA LYS A 680 -11.18 -13.17 -25.59
C LYS A 680 -11.71 -13.04 -24.16
N ALA A 681 -11.14 -13.78 -23.20
CA ALA A 681 -11.50 -13.67 -21.79
C ALA A 681 -11.17 -12.28 -21.21
N THR A 682 -10.02 -11.68 -21.59
CA THR A 682 -9.69 -10.28 -21.25
C THR A 682 -10.49 -9.23 -22.03
N PHE A 683 -11.18 -9.62 -23.11
CA PHE A 683 -11.97 -8.75 -24.01
C PHE A 683 -13.47 -8.72 -23.70
N THR A 684 -13.91 -9.38 -22.63
CA THR A 684 -15.29 -9.28 -22.18
C THR A 684 -15.53 -7.82 -21.76
N PRO A 685 -16.38 -7.05 -22.48
CA PRO A 685 -16.55 -5.63 -22.24
C PRO A 685 -16.99 -5.41 -20.79
N THR A 686 -16.27 -4.59 -20.04
CA THR A 686 -16.76 -4.13 -18.73
C THR A 686 -17.51 -2.81 -18.93
N THR A 687 -18.51 -2.77 -19.82
CA THR A 687 -19.27 -1.55 -20.15
C THR A 687 -20.68 -1.79 -20.69
N LEU A 688 -21.56 -2.22 -19.79
CA LEU A 688 -22.81 -1.46 -19.61
C LEU A 688 -22.66 -0.72 -18.27
N PRO A 689 -23.47 0.32 -17.93
CA PRO A 689 -23.69 0.57 -16.50
C PRO A 689 -24.05 -0.80 -15.94
N ASP A 690 -23.21 -1.28 -15.03
CA ASP A 690 -23.40 -2.61 -14.52
C ASP A 690 -24.62 -2.56 -13.60
N ASN A 691 -25.80 -2.62 -14.23
CA ASN A 691 -27.12 -2.70 -13.64
C ASN A 691 -27.32 -4.10 -13.04
N ARG A 692 -26.30 -4.96 -13.09
CA ARG A 692 -26.29 -6.16 -12.30
C ARG A 692 -26.39 -5.77 -10.83
N PRO A 693 -27.18 -6.52 -10.06
CA PRO A 693 -27.27 -6.34 -8.64
C PRO A 693 -25.89 -6.37 -7.98
N ILE A 694 -25.70 -5.54 -6.98
CA ILE A 694 -24.40 -5.42 -6.32
C ILE A 694 -24.31 -6.47 -5.20
N CYS A 695 -23.30 -7.33 -5.29
CA CYS A 695 -22.88 -8.19 -4.19
C CYS A 695 -21.71 -7.52 -3.48
N LEU A 696 -21.95 -6.97 -2.29
CA LEU A 696 -20.90 -6.40 -1.44
C LEU A 696 -20.29 -7.52 -0.59
N ILE A 697 -19.02 -7.81 -0.83
CA ILE A 697 -18.21 -8.75 -0.07
C ILE A 697 -17.42 -7.95 0.96
N TYR A 698 -17.83 -8.04 2.21
CA TYR A 698 -17.28 -7.26 3.32
C TYR A 698 -16.33 -8.10 4.17
N THR A 699 -15.09 -7.63 4.32
CA THR A 699 -13.96 -8.43 4.86
C THR A 699 -13.17 -7.67 5.94
N LYS A 700 -13.83 -6.80 6.71
CA LYS A 700 -13.14 -6.00 7.74
C LYS A 700 -12.82 -6.87 8.94
N MET A 701 -11.53 -6.95 9.25
CA MET A 701 -10.96 -7.58 10.43
C MET A 701 -10.22 -6.49 11.23
N VAL A 702 -10.44 -6.47 12.53
CA VAL A 702 -9.78 -5.54 13.47
C VAL A 702 -8.88 -6.32 14.42
N ASP A 703 -9.39 -7.43 14.96
CA ASP A 703 -8.72 -8.15 16.04
C ASP A 703 -7.93 -9.35 15.51
N TYR A 704 -8.55 -10.16 14.63
CA TYR A 704 -7.93 -11.37 14.10
C TYR A 704 -8.07 -11.46 12.57
N VAL A 705 -6.94 -11.73 11.90
CA VAL A 705 -6.87 -11.86 10.43
C VAL A 705 -6.88 -13.33 10.05
N HIS A 706 -7.95 -13.77 9.39
CA HIS A 706 -8.02 -15.13 8.85
C HIS A 706 -7.29 -15.19 7.51
N GLU A 707 -6.27 -16.05 7.41
CA GLU A 707 -5.51 -16.26 6.17
C GLU A 707 -6.41 -16.68 5.00
N SER A 708 -7.54 -17.34 5.28
CA SER A 708 -8.50 -17.78 4.25
C SER A 708 -9.31 -16.68 3.58
N THR A 709 -9.26 -15.45 4.11
CA THR A 709 -10.10 -14.35 3.64
C THR A 709 -9.92 -14.03 2.15
N PRO A 710 -8.70 -14.01 1.57
CA PRO A 710 -8.52 -13.80 0.13
C PRO A 710 -9.08 -14.95 -0.72
N ALA A 711 -8.95 -16.21 -0.28
CA ALA A 711 -9.50 -17.38 -0.97
C ALA A 711 -11.04 -17.36 -0.93
N ALA A 712 -11.62 -17.12 0.24
CA ALA A 712 -13.04 -16.94 0.46
C ALA A 712 -13.61 -15.80 -0.40
N ALA A 713 -13.02 -14.60 -0.34
CA ALA A 713 -13.48 -13.44 -1.11
C ALA A 713 -13.39 -13.69 -2.63
N THR A 714 -12.35 -14.38 -3.09
CA THR A 714 -12.20 -14.76 -4.51
C THR A 714 -13.26 -15.76 -4.93
N PHE A 715 -13.50 -16.80 -4.12
CA PHE A 715 -14.51 -17.82 -4.39
C PHE A 715 -15.93 -17.22 -4.42
N ILE A 716 -16.26 -16.40 -3.43
CA ILE A 716 -17.54 -15.68 -3.33
C ILE A 716 -17.72 -14.72 -4.50
N ALA A 717 -16.66 -13.99 -4.91
CA ALA A 717 -16.73 -13.13 -6.08
C ALA A 717 -16.99 -13.93 -7.37
N SER A 718 -16.44 -15.14 -7.50
CA SER A 718 -16.74 -16.06 -8.61
C SER A 718 -18.21 -16.48 -8.58
N CYS A 719 -18.69 -17.00 -7.45
CA CYS A 719 -20.08 -17.43 -7.29
C CYS A 719 -21.09 -16.31 -7.57
N ALA A 720 -20.80 -15.09 -7.09
CA ALA A 720 -21.62 -13.91 -7.34
C ALA A 720 -21.61 -13.52 -8.82
N THR A 721 -20.45 -13.53 -9.47
CA THR A 721 -20.31 -13.15 -10.89
C THR A 721 -20.98 -14.17 -11.81
N GLU A 722 -20.84 -15.47 -11.54
CA GLU A 722 -21.51 -16.57 -12.24
C GLU A 722 -23.04 -16.42 -12.22
N ARG A 723 -23.58 -15.83 -11.15
CA ARG A 723 -25.02 -15.59 -10.95
C ARG A 723 -25.44 -14.17 -11.31
N GLY A 724 -24.61 -13.47 -12.07
CA GLY A 724 -24.96 -12.17 -12.62
C GLY A 724 -25.00 -11.04 -11.59
N PHE A 725 -24.29 -11.14 -10.47
CA PHE A 725 -24.01 -10.01 -9.59
C PHE A 725 -22.73 -9.28 -10.00
N ARG A 726 -22.66 -7.99 -9.66
CA ARG A 726 -21.41 -7.24 -9.60
C ARG A 726 -20.78 -7.41 -8.22
N ALA A 727 -19.74 -8.23 -8.12
CA ALA A 727 -18.98 -8.40 -6.89
C ALA A 727 -18.14 -7.14 -6.57
N VAL A 728 -18.27 -6.63 -5.35
CA VAL A 728 -17.49 -5.50 -4.82
C VAL A 728 -16.88 -5.95 -3.49
N VAL A 729 -15.57 -6.14 -3.44
CA VAL A 729 -14.86 -6.48 -2.20
C VAL A 729 -14.44 -5.20 -1.50
N SER A 730 -14.72 -5.09 -0.20
CA SER A 730 -14.34 -3.92 0.61
C SER A 730 -14.15 -4.29 2.07
N SER A 731 -13.08 -3.79 2.69
CA SER A 731 -12.89 -3.77 4.14
C SER A 731 -13.19 -2.39 4.74
N SER A 732 -13.67 -1.44 3.94
CA SER A 732 -13.88 -0.06 4.36
C SER A 732 -15.20 0.07 5.14
N PRO A 733 -15.21 0.48 6.43
CA PRO A 733 -16.45 0.64 7.18
C PRO A 733 -17.40 1.69 6.58
N TYR A 734 -16.90 2.57 5.70
CA TYR A 734 -17.71 3.53 4.95
C TYR A 734 -18.79 2.89 4.07
N VAL A 735 -18.57 1.67 3.53
CA VAL A 735 -19.59 0.99 2.70
C VAL A 735 -20.75 0.43 3.50
N MET A 736 -20.58 0.29 4.82
CA MET A 736 -21.59 -0.20 5.77
C MET A 736 -22.39 0.92 6.43
N ARG A 737 -22.07 2.19 6.13
CA ARG A 737 -22.81 3.34 6.68
C ARG A 737 -23.98 3.75 5.79
N LYS A 738 -25.14 4.07 6.37
CA LYS A 738 -26.34 4.51 5.60
C LYS A 738 -26.07 5.71 4.70
N ASN A 739 -25.30 6.69 5.19
CA ASN A 739 -24.94 7.91 4.46
C ASN A 739 -23.46 7.96 4.01
N GLY A 740 -22.69 6.88 4.23
CA GLY A 740 -21.24 6.88 3.98
C GLY A 740 -20.82 6.44 2.57
N SER A 741 -21.73 5.83 1.80
CA SER A 741 -21.46 5.31 0.47
C SER A 741 -22.68 5.41 -0.44
N THR A 742 -22.46 5.74 -1.72
CA THR A 742 -23.48 5.65 -2.77
C THR A 742 -23.67 4.21 -3.28
N LEU A 743 -22.87 3.26 -2.79
CA LEU A 743 -23.05 1.84 -3.08
C LEU A 743 -24.36 1.37 -2.44
N ASN A 744 -25.24 0.75 -3.20
CA ASN A 744 -26.50 0.20 -2.70
C ASN A 744 -26.53 -1.30 -3.00
N PRO A 745 -25.97 -2.15 -2.11
CA PRO A 745 -25.88 -3.58 -2.35
C PRO A 745 -27.27 -4.21 -2.37
N ASP A 746 -27.43 -5.20 -3.25
CA ASP A 746 -28.60 -6.08 -3.29
C ASP A 746 -28.32 -7.37 -2.52
N LEU A 747 -27.05 -7.73 -2.33
CA LEU A 747 -26.58 -8.80 -1.45
C LEU A 747 -25.37 -8.30 -0.64
N ILE A 748 -25.35 -8.60 0.65
CA ILE A 748 -24.18 -8.37 1.52
C ILE A 748 -23.64 -9.72 1.96
N VAL A 749 -22.35 -9.94 1.77
CA VAL A 749 -21.63 -11.14 2.22
C VAL A 749 -20.59 -10.73 3.26
N PHE A 750 -20.67 -11.29 4.46
CA PHE A 750 -19.69 -11.11 5.52
C PHE A 750 -18.72 -12.29 5.54
N ILE A 751 -17.44 -12.01 5.40
CA ILE A 751 -16.37 -13.01 5.44
C ILE A 751 -15.46 -12.68 6.62
N ASN A 752 -15.33 -13.62 7.54
CA ASN A 752 -14.29 -13.63 8.57
C ASN A 752 -14.19 -12.31 9.36
N LEU A 753 -15.32 -11.72 9.74
CA LEU A 753 -15.28 -10.43 10.44
C LEU A 753 -14.74 -10.60 11.86
N SER A 754 -13.90 -9.68 12.32
CA SER A 754 -13.37 -9.69 13.69
C SER A 754 -13.33 -8.27 14.26
N GLY A 755 -13.54 -8.17 15.58
CA GLY A 755 -13.63 -6.93 16.33
C GLY A 755 -14.79 -6.02 15.93
N GLU A 756 -14.64 -4.72 16.19
CA GLU A 756 -15.64 -3.71 15.82
C GLU A 756 -15.62 -3.42 14.30
N ALA A 757 -16.12 -4.39 13.52
CA ALA A 757 -16.01 -4.37 12.07
C ALA A 757 -16.75 -3.21 11.39
N PHE A 758 -17.78 -2.64 12.01
CA PHE A 758 -18.52 -1.44 11.58
C PHE A 758 -19.36 -0.89 12.73
N ASP A 759 -19.90 0.33 12.60
CA ASP A 759 -20.75 0.93 13.65
C ASP A 759 -22.11 0.19 13.74
N VAL A 760 -22.31 -0.57 14.82
CA VAL A 760 -23.54 -1.33 15.08
C VAL A 760 -24.77 -0.45 15.28
N ASN A 761 -24.58 0.85 15.55
CA ASN A 761 -25.67 1.81 15.68
C ASN A 761 -26.18 2.32 14.32
N ASP A 762 -25.51 1.98 13.21
CA ASP A 762 -25.96 2.35 11.88
C ASP A 762 -27.10 1.43 11.41
N HIS A 763 -28.25 2.02 11.06
CA HIS A 763 -29.45 1.28 10.68
C HIS A 763 -29.40 0.67 9.27
N ARG A 764 -28.30 0.79 8.51
CA ARG A 764 -28.20 0.30 7.13
C ARG A 764 -28.55 -1.19 6.96
N LEU A 765 -28.11 -2.07 7.86
CA LEU A 765 -28.40 -3.51 7.76
C LEU A 765 -29.88 -3.82 8.03
N ASN A 766 -30.48 -3.11 8.99
CA ASN A 766 -31.91 -3.20 9.25
C ASN A 766 -32.72 -2.70 8.05
N ASP A 767 -32.31 -1.59 7.43
CA ASP A 767 -32.93 -1.06 6.22
C ASP A 767 -32.78 -2.03 5.03
N HIS A 768 -31.61 -2.67 4.90
CA HIS A 768 -31.32 -3.66 3.85
C HIS A 768 -32.23 -4.88 3.98
N LEU A 769 -32.36 -5.45 5.19
CA LEU A 769 -33.26 -6.57 5.45
C LEU A 769 -34.73 -6.17 5.35
N ALA A 770 -35.12 -4.98 5.82
CA ALA A 770 -36.49 -4.48 5.69
C ALA A 770 -36.88 -4.21 4.23
N ALA A 771 -35.91 -3.91 3.36
CA ALA A 771 -36.08 -3.85 1.91
C ALA A 771 -36.17 -5.22 1.23
N GLY A 772 -36.15 -6.32 2.00
CA GLY A 772 -36.23 -7.68 1.49
C GLY A 772 -34.92 -8.22 0.91
N ARG A 773 -33.78 -7.56 1.15
CA ARG A 773 -32.51 -7.92 0.52
C ARG A 773 -31.67 -8.89 1.37
N PRO A 774 -31.04 -9.89 0.74
CA PRO A 774 -30.36 -10.97 1.45
C PRO A 774 -29.03 -10.58 2.11
N ILE A 775 -28.65 -11.37 3.12
CA ILE A 775 -27.34 -11.36 3.78
C ILE A 775 -26.78 -12.78 3.87
N LEU A 776 -25.48 -12.93 3.61
CA LEU A 776 -24.73 -14.16 3.76
C LEU A 776 -23.60 -13.96 4.77
N GLY A 777 -23.45 -14.85 5.75
CA GLY A 777 -22.35 -14.84 6.71
C GLY A 777 -21.49 -16.09 6.63
N LEU A 778 -20.17 -15.92 6.68
CA LEU A 778 -19.20 -17.01 6.69
C LEU A 778 -18.32 -16.99 7.93
N HIS A 779 -18.08 -18.19 8.46
CA HIS A 779 -17.15 -18.56 9.52
C HIS A 779 -17.15 -17.55 10.67
N ALA A 780 -16.13 -16.68 10.74
CA ALA A 780 -15.98 -15.77 11.87
C ALA A 780 -16.90 -14.55 11.87
N CYS A 781 -17.87 -14.42 10.96
CA CYS A 781 -18.78 -13.28 10.99
C CYS A 781 -19.54 -13.12 12.33
N LEU A 782 -19.79 -14.21 13.06
CA LEU A 782 -20.43 -14.20 14.38
C LEU A 782 -19.49 -13.92 15.55
N ALA A 783 -18.18 -13.90 15.28
CA ALA A 783 -17.11 -13.55 16.22
C ALA A 783 -16.71 -12.06 16.15
N SER A 784 -17.53 -11.23 15.52
CA SER A 784 -17.41 -9.78 15.60
C SER A 784 -18.09 -9.20 16.83
N PHE A 785 -17.57 -8.07 17.32
CA PHE A 785 -18.10 -7.32 18.46
C PHE A 785 -18.16 -8.14 19.77
N LEU A 786 -17.09 -8.89 20.05
CA LEU A 786 -16.90 -9.60 21.31
C LEU A 786 -16.30 -8.66 22.37
N ASP A 787 -16.64 -8.85 23.64
CA ASP A 787 -16.02 -8.16 24.76
C ASP A 787 -14.79 -8.98 25.22
N GLY A 788 -13.60 -8.60 24.75
CA GLY A 788 -12.30 -9.21 25.11
C GLY A 788 -11.48 -9.67 23.90
N GLU A 789 -10.18 -9.94 24.10
CA GLU A 789 -9.26 -10.45 23.08
C GLU A 789 -9.16 -11.98 23.18
N ASP A 790 -9.53 -12.74 22.13
CA ASP A 790 -9.26 -14.19 22.08
C ASP A 790 -7.83 -14.42 21.57
N ALA A 791 -6.89 -14.61 22.49
CA ALA A 791 -5.51 -14.93 22.13
C ALA A 791 -5.29 -16.44 21.90
N VAL A 792 -6.18 -17.32 22.39
CA VAL A 792 -5.99 -18.78 22.31
C VAL A 792 -7.35 -19.49 22.38
N GLY A 793 -7.84 -19.97 21.22
CA GLY A 793 -9.15 -20.62 21.00
C GLY A 793 -9.62 -21.57 22.11
N GLY A 794 -10.34 -21.02 23.08
CA GLY A 794 -10.81 -21.76 24.26
C GLY A 794 -11.35 -20.85 25.37
N THR A 795 -10.98 -19.57 25.38
CA THR A 795 -11.50 -18.58 26.33
C THR A 795 -12.93 -18.20 25.96
N LYS A 796 -13.87 -18.34 26.90
CA LYS A 796 -15.25 -17.87 26.69
C LYS A 796 -15.27 -16.35 26.68
N LEU A 797 -15.48 -15.75 25.52
CA LEU A 797 -15.58 -14.31 25.43
C LEU A 797 -16.95 -13.80 25.90
N GLY A 798 -16.92 -12.64 26.58
CA GLY A 798 -18.13 -11.89 26.85
C GLY A 798 -18.73 -11.41 25.52
N HIS A 799 -20.05 -11.28 25.46
CA HIS A 799 -20.72 -10.74 24.28
C HIS A 799 -21.79 -9.74 24.72
N LYS A 800 -21.84 -8.60 24.03
CA LYS A 800 -23.01 -7.71 24.04
C LYS A 800 -23.87 -8.07 22.85
N THR A 801 -25.17 -8.26 23.08
CA THR A 801 -26.15 -8.40 22.01
C THR A 801 -25.99 -7.25 21.04
N ASN A 802 -25.70 -7.59 19.79
CA ASN A 802 -25.53 -6.63 18.72
C ASN A 802 -26.23 -7.11 17.44
N LEU A 803 -26.29 -6.22 16.46
CA LEU A 803 -27.04 -6.39 15.23
C LEU A 803 -26.66 -7.67 14.46
N ILE A 804 -25.41 -8.13 14.52
CA ILE A 804 -25.00 -9.38 13.85
C ILE A 804 -25.69 -10.61 14.49
N SER A 805 -25.75 -10.70 15.82
CA SER A 805 -26.49 -11.81 16.45
C SER A 805 -27.99 -11.74 16.29
N GLU A 806 -28.56 -10.54 16.19
CA GLU A 806 -29.99 -10.40 15.92
C GLU A 806 -30.33 -10.95 14.52
N ILE A 807 -29.47 -10.67 13.54
CA ILE A 807 -29.59 -11.17 12.17
C ILE A 807 -29.45 -12.70 12.16
N PHE A 808 -28.32 -13.24 12.64
CA PHE A 808 -28.02 -14.67 12.49
C PHE A 808 -28.61 -15.58 13.58
N GLY A 809 -29.06 -15.02 14.70
CA GLY A 809 -29.77 -15.69 15.80
C GLY A 809 -28.92 -16.06 17.01
N CYS A 810 -27.60 -16.11 16.88
CA CYS A 810 -26.67 -16.47 17.96
C CYS A 810 -25.37 -15.66 17.85
N HIS A 811 -24.48 -15.87 18.82
CA HIS A 811 -23.13 -15.31 18.87
C HIS A 811 -22.12 -16.42 19.04
N PHE A 812 -20.91 -16.18 18.55
CA PHE A 812 -19.73 -16.98 18.90
C PHE A 812 -19.43 -16.90 20.41
N VAL A 813 -18.91 -17.98 20.99
CA VAL A 813 -18.49 -18.06 22.40
C VAL A 813 -17.00 -18.36 22.51
N ASN A 814 -16.57 -19.45 21.88
CA ASN A 814 -15.20 -19.94 21.78
C ASN A 814 -15.16 -21.01 20.67
N HIS A 815 -13.99 -21.58 20.42
CA HIS A 815 -13.81 -22.78 19.59
C HIS A 815 -12.69 -23.63 20.20
N PRO A 816 -12.63 -24.95 19.95
CA PRO A 816 -11.42 -25.72 20.20
C PRO A 816 -10.38 -25.50 19.09
N PRO A 817 -9.13 -25.97 19.26
CA PRO A 817 -8.14 -25.95 18.19
C PRO A 817 -8.68 -26.65 16.92
N PRO A 818 -8.25 -26.20 15.72
CA PRO A 818 -8.61 -26.83 14.46
C PRO A 818 -8.38 -28.34 14.47
N GLN A 819 -9.39 -29.11 14.07
CA GLN A 819 -9.35 -30.56 14.11
C GLN A 819 -10.37 -31.17 13.16
N LYS A 820 -10.32 -32.50 13.01
CA LYS A 820 -11.36 -33.25 12.29
C LYS A 820 -12.63 -33.34 13.11
N GLY A 821 -13.77 -33.16 12.45
CA GLY A 821 -15.08 -33.40 13.00
C GLY A 821 -16.08 -33.81 11.92
N VAL A 822 -17.19 -34.41 12.32
CA VAL A 822 -18.22 -34.86 11.38
C VAL A 822 -19.36 -33.86 11.33
N CYS A 823 -19.63 -33.37 10.12
CA CYS A 823 -20.83 -32.63 9.76
C CYS A 823 -21.95 -33.59 9.35
N ILE A 824 -23.10 -33.51 10.01
CA ILE A 824 -24.32 -34.26 9.71
C ILE A 824 -25.24 -33.39 8.86
N VAL A 825 -25.56 -33.84 7.64
CA VAL A 825 -26.42 -33.13 6.69
C VAL A 825 -27.87 -33.58 6.84
N ASP A 826 -28.79 -32.64 7.08
CA ASP A 826 -30.24 -32.92 7.08
C ASP A 826 -30.80 -32.79 5.66
N HIS A 827 -30.76 -33.88 4.90
CA HIS A 827 -31.24 -33.90 3.51
C HIS A 827 -32.70 -33.48 3.35
N LYS A 828 -33.56 -33.67 4.36
CA LYS A 828 -34.95 -33.21 4.29
C LYS A 828 -35.02 -31.70 4.41
N ALA A 829 -34.25 -31.11 5.32
CA ALA A 829 -34.13 -29.66 5.44
C ALA A 829 -33.50 -29.03 4.20
N VAL A 830 -32.44 -29.64 3.67
CA VAL A 830 -31.77 -29.21 2.42
C VAL A 830 -32.72 -29.26 1.23
N SER A 831 -33.42 -30.37 1.00
CA SER A 831 -34.42 -30.49 -0.07
C SER A 831 -35.55 -29.46 0.09
N LYS A 832 -36.02 -29.22 1.33
CA LYS A 832 -37.05 -28.20 1.60
C LYS A 832 -36.60 -26.79 1.21
N ILE A 833 -35.33 -26.44 1.43
CA ILE A 833 -34.82 -25.07 1.20
C ILE A 833 -34.32 -24.89 -0.23
N PHE A 834 -33.54 -25.84 -0.77
CA PHE A 834 -32.88 -25.71 -2.07
C PHE A 834 -33.54 -26.52 -3.21
N GLY A 835 -34.52 -27.37 -2.89
CA GLY A 835 -35.18 -28.25 -3.85
C GLY A 835 -34.41 -29.55 -4.13
N ASP A 836 -35.11 -30.58 -4.61
CA ASP A 836 -34.54 -31.91 -4.85
C ASP A 836 -33.42 -31.91 -5.91
N SER A 837 -33.50 -31.03 -6.92
CA SER A 837 -32.50 -30.91 -7.98
C SER A 837 -31.13 -30.42 -7.50
N ALA A 838 -31.09 -29.56 -6.47
CA ALA A 838 -29.84 -29.07 -5.89
C ALA A 838 -29.11 -30.18 -5.09
N VAL A 839 -29.89 -31.07 -4.47
CA VAL A 839 -29.37 -32.26 -3.77
C VAL A 839 -28.79 -33.29 -4.75
N GLU A 840 -29.35 -33.36 -5.96
CA GLU A 840 -28.92 -34.35 -6.97
C GLU A 840 -27.64 -33.97 -7.73
N ALA A 841 -27.38 -32.67 -7.92
CA ALA A 841 -26.33 -32.15 -8.81
C ALA A 841 -25.00 -31.82 -8.12
N ASP A 842 -25.02 -31.07 -7.01
CA ASP A 842 -23.79 -30.45 -6.46
C ASP A 842 -23.62 -30.58 -4.93
N LEU A 843 -24.65 -30.91 -4.15
CA LEU A 843 -24.51 -31.09 -2.69
C LEU A 843 -24.09 -32.52 -2.31
N PRO A 844 -23.31 -32.71 -1.22
CA PRO A 844 -22.84 -34.03 -0.84
C PRO A 844 -24.00 -34.97 -0.55
N LYS A 845 -23.99 -36.17 -1.15
CA LYS A 845 -25.02 -37.22 -0.97
C LYS A 845 -24.81 -38.09 0.27
N ILE A 846 -23.83 -37.72 1.09
CA ILE A 846 -23.41 -38.47 2.25
C ILE A 846 -23.94 -37.76 3.48
N ASP A 847 -24.73 -38.48 4.29
CA ASP A 847 -25.35 -37.95 5.51
C ASP A 847 -24.32 -37.40 6.52
N ARG A 848 -23.09 -37.92 6.47
CA ARG A 848 -22.00 -37.65 7.42
C ARG A 848 -20.71 -37.37 6.66
N VAL A 849 -20.23 -36.13 6.74
CA VAL A 849 -19.04 -35.65 6.04
C VAL A 849 -17.97 -35.28 7.06
N GLU A 850 -16.79 -35.90 6.97
CA GLU A 850 -15.64 -35.51 7.79
C GLU A 850 -15.01 -34.25 7.22
N VAL A 851 -14.82 -33.23 8.06
CA VAL A 851 -14.25 -31.93 7.70
C VAL A 851 -13.13 -31.60 8.67
N TYR A 852 -12.02 -31.07 8.17
CA TYR A 852 -11.00 -30.43 8.99
C TYR A 852 -11.20 -28.92 8.94
N ASP A 853 -11.56 -28.33 10.09
CA ASP A 853 -11.85 -26.90 10.23
C ASP A 853 -11.75 -26.44 11.71
N GLU A 854 -12.00 -25.17 11.94
CA GLU A 854 -12.15 -24.58 13.29
C GLU A 854 -13.64 -24.49 13.68
N PHE A 855 -14.09 -25.38 14.57
CA PHE A 855 -15.50 -25.53 14.91
C PHE A 855 -15.96 -24.57 16.01
N PHE A 856 -16.80 -23.60 15.65
CA PHE A 856 -17.28 -22.57 16.59
C PHE A 856 -18.39 -23.08 17.51
N ASN A 857 -18.26 -22.79 18.82
CA ASN A 857 -19.35 -22.89 19.78
C ASN A 857 -20.16 -21.60 19.80
N TYR A 858 -21.47 -21.72 20.02
CA TYR A 858 -22.39 -20.60 20.02
C TYR A 858 -23.07 -20.41 21.36
N THR A 859 -23.67 -19.24 21.56
CA THR A 859 -24.41 -18.90 22.79
C THR A 859 -25.66 -19.75 23.00
N ARG A 860 -26.26 -20.27 21.92
CA ARG A 860 -27.42 -21.15 21.92
C ARG A 860 -27.63 -21.81 20.55
N SER A 861 -28.37 -22.91 20.52
CA SER A 861 -28.89 -23.45 19.25
C SER A 861 -29.99 -22.54 18.67
N VAL A 862 -29.95 -22.38 17.34
CA VAL A 862 -30.94 -21.63 16.55
C VAL A 862 -32.06 -22.53 16.00
N ARG A 863 -32.01 -23.86 16.23
CA ARG A 863 -32.92 -24.83 15.60
C ARG A 863 -34.40 -24.59 15.89
N ASN A 864 -34.71 -24.09 17.09
CA ASN A 864 -36.09 -23.85 17.53
C ASN A 864 -36.58 -22.43 17.23
N ASP A 865 -35.77 -21.60 16.56
CA ASP A 865 -36.22 -20.28 16.14
C ASP A 865 -37.29 -20.42 15.04
N PRO A 866 -38.40 -19.65 15.11
CA PRO A 866 -39.58 -19.86 14.27
C PRO A 866 -39.32 -19.68 12.76
N ASP A 867 -38.27 -18.93 12.41
CA ASP A 867 -37.92 -18.58 11.02
C ASP A 867 -36.65 -19.31 10.54
N THR A 868 -36.06 -20.22 11.33
CA THR A 868 -34.76 -20.84 11.05
C THR A 868 -34.91 -22.26 10.52
N THR A 869 -34.10 -22.64 9.52
CA THR A 869 -33.93 -24.04 9.09
C THR A 869 -32.45 -24.43 9.17
N VAL A 870 -32.12 -25.40 10.01
CA VAL A 870 -30.75 -25.94 10.14
C VAL A 870 -30.51 -26.98 9.07
N LEU A 871 -29.42 -26.82 8.31
CA LEU A 871 -29.06 -27.67 7.19
C LEU A 871 -27.97 -28.68 7.55
N VAL A 872 -27.01 -28.24 8.37
CA VAL A 872 -25.88 -29.06 8.81
C VAL A 872 -25.64 -28.85 10.29
N SER A 873 -25.35 -29.94 11.01
CA SER A 873 -24.99 -29.93 12.44
C SER A 873 -23.67 -30.65 12.68
N LEU A 874 -22.90 -30.24 13.68
CA LEU A 874 -21.68 -30.93 14.09
C LEU A 874 -22.01 -32.09 15.03
N ASP A 875 -21.30 -33.20 14.87
CA ASP A 875 -21.33 -34.33 15.79
C ASP A 875 -20.20 -34.21 16.82
N GLU A 876 -20.50 -33.64 17.99
CA GLU A 876 -19.53 -33.45 19.08
C GLU A 876 -18.94 -34.77 19.63
N CYS A 877 -19.48 -35.94 19.28
CA CYS A 877 -18.85 -37.22 19.64
C CYS A 877 -17.60 -37.53 18.81
N THR A 878 -17.34 -36.75 17.75
CA THR A 878 -16.27 -37.00 16.78
C THR A 878 -15.08 -36.07 16.90
N TYR A 879 -15.16 -35.07 17.77
CA TYR A 879 -14.10 -34.09 18.04
C TYR A 879 -14.17 -33.64 19.51
N THR A 880 -13.18 -32.89 19.98
CA THR A 880 -13.10 -32.46 21.39
C THR A 880 -13.27 -30.95 21.54
N GLY A 881 -13.92 -30.51 22.63
CA GLY A 881 -14.13 -29.09 22.96
C GLY A 881 -15.40 -28.45 22.37
N GLY A 882 -16.32 -29.25 21.83
CA GLY A 882 -17.71 -28.82 21.61
C GLY A 882 -18.44 -28.61 22.93
N GLU A 883 -19.28 -27.57 23.00
CA GLU A 883 -20.01 -27.17 24.22
C GLU A 883 -21.53 -27.07 24.01
N MET A 884 -22.03 -27.35 22.81
CA MET A 884 -23.44 -27.22 22.42
C MET A 884 -24.23 -28.52 22.66
N GLY A 885 -23.54 -29.64 22.89
CA GLY A 885 -24.12 -30.95 23.19
C GLY A 885 -24.68 -31.64 21.95
N GLN A 886 -25.86 -32.26 22.06
CA GLN A 886 -26.45 -33.04 20.96
C GLN A 886 -26.97 -32.18 19.80
N ASP A 887 -27.11 -30.87 19.98
CA ASP A 887 -27.63 -29.96 18.96
C ASP A 887 -26.67 -28.81 18.69
N HIS A 888 -25.77 -29.01 17.73
CA HIS A 888 -24.76 -28.05 17.31
C HIS A 888 -24.94 -27.63 15.85
N PRO A 889 -25.85 -26.69 15.51
CA PRO A 889 -25.99 -26.17 14.16
C PRO A 889 -24.70 -25.50 13.66
N ILE A 890 -24.32 -25.75 12.41
CA ILE A 890 -23.14 -25.12 11.79
C ILE A 890 -23.43 -24.48 10.43
N ILE A 891 -24.48 -24.92 9.73
CA ILE A 891 -25.01 -24.26 8.53
C ILE A 891 -26.53 -24.15 8.67
N TRP A 892 -27.07 -22.93 8.52
CA TRP A 892 -28.52 -22.69 8.61
C TRP A 892 -28.98 -21.50 7.76
N THR A 893 -30.28 -21.45 7.52
CA THR A 893 -30.97 -20.35 6.86
C THR A 893 -32.02 -19.72 7.77
N LYS A 894 -32.36 -18.46 7.53
CA LYS A 894 -33.51 -17.79 8.16
C LYS A 894 -34.38 -17.09 7.11
N GLU A 895 -35.70 -17.30 7.21
CA GLU A 895 -36.71 -16.74 6.32
C GLU A 895 -37.87 -16.14 7.12
N LYS A 896 -37.78 -14.85 7.44
CA LYS A 896 -38.86 -14.13 8.11
C LYS A 896 -39.74 -13.43 7.08
N PRO A 897 -41.08 -13.61 7.11
CA PRO A 897 -41.98 -12.94 6.18
C PRO A 897 -41.80 -11.42 6.17
N GLY A 898 -41.59 -10.84 4.98
CA GLY A 898 -41.37 -9.40 4.80
C GLY A 898 -39.96 -8.90 5.10
N GLN A 899 -38.99 -9.80 5.33
CA GLN A 899 -37.56 -9.47 5.44
C GLN A 899 -36.71 -10.26 4.43
N GLY A 900 -35.47 -9.80 4.22
CA GLY A 900 -34.50 -10.49 3.39
C GLY A 900 -34.08 -11.86 3.96
N LYS A 901 -33.73 -12.77 3.05
CA LYS A 901 -33.22 -14.11 3.39
C LYS A 901 -31.83 -14.04 4.00
N ILE A 902 -31.55 -14.90 4.97
CA ILE A 902 -30.25 -14.97 5.63
C ILE A 902 -29.69 -16.39 5.48
N PHE A 903 -28.42 -16.49 5.11
CA PHE A 903 -27.67 -17.75 5.12
C PHE A 903 -26.42 -17.60 5.99
N TYR A 904 -26.13 -18.61 6.81
CA TYR A 904 -24.89 -18.68 7.57
C TYR A 904 -24.22 -20.04 7.40
N CYS A 905 -22.90 -20.01 7.24
CA CYS A 905 -22.04 -21.19 7.28
C CYS A 905 -20.87 -20.91 8.23
N GLY A 906 -20.79 -21.63 9.34
CA GLY A 906 -19.70 -21.51 10.31
C GLY A 906 -18.41 -22.20 9.88
N LEU A 907 -18.43 -22.95 8.79
CA LEU A 907 -17.22 -23.51 8.18
C LEU A 907 -16.50 -22.47 7.31
N GLY A 908 -15.17 -22.52 7.24
CA GLY A 908 -14.38 -21.66 6.36
C GLY A 908 -13.07 -21.10 6.91
N HIS A 909 -12.50 -21.68 7.97
CA HIS A 909 -11.25 -21.16 8.54
C HIS A 909 -10.07 -21.27 7.56
N PHE A 910 -10.06 -22.31 6.72
CA PHE A 910 -8.95 -22.63 5.81
C PHE A 910 -9.29 -22.51 4.33
N ASP A 911 -8.27 -22.24 3.52
CA ASP A 911 -8.35 -22.09 2.06
C ASP A 911 -9.02 -23.28 1.35
N HIS A 912 -8.73 -24.52 1.79
CA HIS A 912 -9.17 -25.74 1.09
C HIS A 912 -10.69 -25.86 0.99
N LEU A 913 -11.43 -25.25 1.94
CA LEU A 913 -12.90 -25.23 1.99
C LEU A 913 -13.54 -24.35 0.91
N TYR A 914 -12.74 -23.57 0.20
CA TYR A 914 -13.17 -22.72 -0.92
C TYR A 914 -12.67 -23.23 -2.28
N THR A 915 -12.09 -24.44 -2.33
CA THR A 915 -11.52 -25.02 -3.56
C THR A 915 -12.35 -26.19 -4.10
N THR A 916 -12.47 -26.28 -5.43
CA THR A 916 -13.11 -27.43 -6.10
C THR A 916 -12.11 -28.51 -6.50
N THR A 917 -10.80 -28.26 -6.39
CA THR A 917 -9.72 -29.20 -6.74
C THR A 917 -8.65 -29.14 -5.65
N PRO A 918 -8.77 -29.95 -4.58
CA PRO A 918 -7.80 -29.90 -3.49
C PRO A 918 -6.42 -30.35 -3.98
N THR A 919 -5.40 -29.51 -3.77
CA THR A 919 -4.00 -29.88 -3.92
C THR A 919 -3.49 -30.35 -2.56
N PHE A 920 -3.32 -31.65 -2.41
CA PHE A 920 -2.71 -32.24 -1.22
C PHE A 920 -1.19 -32.09 -1.34
N ASP A 921 -0.57 -31.31 -0.45
CA ASP A 921 0.88 -31.35 -0.28
C ASP A 921 1.27 -32.53 0.63
N THR A 922 2.55 -32.69 0.98
CA THR A 922 3.02 -33.78 1.85
C THR A 922 3.12 -33.41 3.34
N SER A 923 2.40 -32.37 3.79
CA SER A 923 2.39 -31.95 5.20
C SER A 923 1.51 -32.88 6.06
N PRO A 924 1.75 -32.98 7.38
CA PRO A 924 0.90 -33.77 8.28
C PRO A 924 -0.54 -33.25 8.38
N GLU A 925 -0.77 -31.99 8.04
CA GLU A 925 -2.10 -31.34 8.05
C GLU A 925 -2.89 -31.69 6.79
N SER A 926 -2.23 -31.82 5.64
CA SER A 926 -2.90 -32.23 4.38
C SER A 926 -3.37 -33.68 4.38
N GLU A 927 -2.73 -34.57 5.18
CA GLU A 927 -3.19 -35.94 5.42
C GLU A 927 -4.56 -36.00 6.14
N GLN A 928 -4.96 -34.89 6.78
CA GLN A 928 -6.22 -34.79 7.51
C GLN A 928 -7.39 -34.28 6.65
N ILE A 929 -7.12 -33.82 5.43
CA ILE A 929 -8.12 -33.19 4.57
C ILE A 929 -8.79 -34.25 3.69
N THR A 930 -10.12 -34.29 3.67
CA THR A 930 -10.91 -35.14 2.76
C THR A 930 -11.42 -34.33 1.57
N VAL A 931 -11.54 -34.96 0.40
CA VAL A 931 -12.09 -34.29 -0.80
C VAL A 931 -13.53 -33.86 -0.55
N GLU A 932 -14.31 -34.73 0.10
CA GLU A 932 -15.70 -34.49 0.45
C GLU A 932 -15.84 -33.32 1.45
N GLY A 933 -14.91 -33.20 2.40
CA GLY A 933 -14.86 -32.10 3.37
C GLY A 933 -14.52 -30.76 2.73
N CYS A 934 -13.57 -30.72 1.78
CA CYS A 934 -13.25 -29.51 1.00
C CYS A 934 -14.46 -28.99 0.23
N HIS A 935 -15.27 -29.91 -0.32
CA HIS A 935 -16.39 -29.56 -1.17
C HIS A 935 -17.64 -29.16 -0.38
N LEU A 936 -17.78 -29.57 0.89
CA LEU A 936 -18.97 -29.28 1.69
C LEU A 936 -19.28 -27.78 1.78
N CYS A 937 -18.32 -26.97 2.25
CA CYS A 937 -18.49 -25.52 2.40
C CYS A 937 -18.75 -24.85 1.04
N ALA A 938 -17.89 -25.12 0.05
CA ALA A 938 -18.03 -24.59 -1.31
C ALA A 938 -19.38 -24.89 -1.96
N ASN A 939 -19.91 -26.11 -1.80
CA ASN A 939 -21.17 -26.52 -2.44
C ASN A 939 -22.39 -25.92 -1.73
N PHE A 940 -22.37 -25.83 -0.41
CA PHE A 940 -23.43 -25.13 0.34
C PHE A 940 -23.46 -23.64 0.04
N ILE A 941 -22.30 -22.99 -0.13
CA ILE A 941 -22.23 -21.59 -0.55
C ILE A 941 -22.84 -21.40 -1.94
N LYS A 942 -22.52 -22.27 -2.91
CA LYS A 942 -23.11 -22.22 -4.26
C LYS A 942 -24.63 -22.36 -4.21
N ALA A 943 -25.13 -23.37 -3.49
CA ALA A 943 -26.57 -23.60 -3.33
C ALA A 943 -27.26 -22.41 -2.62
N ALA A 944 -26.60 -21.81 -1.63
CA ALA A 944 -27.11 -20.63 -0.94
C ALA A 944 -27.26 -19.44 -1.92
N PHE A 945 -26.28 -19.21 -2.78
CA PHE A 945 -26.36 -18.16 -3.78
C PHE A 945 -27.53 -18.37 -4.77
N ASP A 946 -27.85 -19.60 -5.14
CA ASP A 946 -29.01 -19.92 -5.99
C ASP A 946 -30.33 -19.65 -5.25
N TRP A 947 -30.38 -19.96 -3.95
CA TRP A 947 -31.57 -19.79 -3.12
C TRP A 947 -31.85 -18.36 -2.66
N LEU A 948 -30.81 -17.57 -2.39
CA LEU A 948 -30.94 -16.15 -2.05
C LEU A 948 -31.57 -15.35 -3.21
N GLY A 949 -31.53 -15.90 -4.43
CA GLY A 949 -32.23 -15.41 -5.61
C GLY A 949 -31.44 -14.36 -6.38
N THR A 950 -31.47 -14.46 -7.71
CA THR A 950 -31.02 -13.39 -8.61
C THR A 950 -32.18 -12.42 -8.85
N PRO A 951 -31.99 -11.08 -8.81
CA PRO A 951 -32.99 -10.13 -9.27
C PRO A 951 -33.19 -10.12 -10.79
N PHE A 952 -32.49 -10.99 -11.54
CA PHE A 952 -32.72 -11.20 -12.97
C PHE A 952 -33.63 -12.43 -13.18
N GLN A 953 -34.90 -12.18 -13.52
CA GLN A 953 -35.70 -13.13 -14.29
C GLN A 953 -35.30 -13.00 -15.78
N ASP A 954 -34.90 -14.14 -16.35
CA ASP A 954 -34.78 -14.51 -17.77
C ASP A 954 -34.25 -13.45 -18.78
N PRO A 955 -33.05 -13.66 -19.38
CA PRO A 955 -32.47 -12.73 -20.35
C PRO A 955 -33.19 -12.64 -21.71
N ILE A 956 -34.28 -13.39 -21.92
CA ILE A 956 -34.99 -13.47 -23.22
C ILE A 956 -36.23 -12.56 -23.28
N GLU A 957 -36.90 -12.22 -22.18
CA GLU A 957 -38.11 -11.37 -22.23
C GLU A 957 -37.82 -9.86 -22.21
N ALA A 958 -36.71 -9.42 -21.61
CA ALA A 958 -36.37 -7.99 -21.54
C ALA A 958 -35.99 -7.37 -22.90
N ILE A 959 -35.62 -8.19 -23.90
CA ILE A 959 -35.36 -7.74 -25.28
C ILE A 959 -36.67 -7.51 -26.05
N LEU A 960 -37.79 -8.06 -25.59
CA LEU A 960 -39.07 -8.04 -26.31
C LEU A 960 -40.10 -7.04 -25.76
N CYS A 961 -39.86 -6.42 -24.60
CA CYS A 961 -40.85 -5.54 -23.94
C CYS A 961 -40.50 -4.05 -23.88
N ASP A 962 -39.46 -3.57 -24.59
CA ASP A 962 -39.31 -2.14 -24.86
C ASP A 962 -39.80 -1.78 -26.28
N PRO A 963 -41.04 -1.28 -26.43
CA PRO A 963 -41.59 -0.89 -27.73
C PRO A 963 -41.02 0.42 -28.28
N THR A 964 -39.98 1.02 -27.68
CA THR A 964 -39.46 2.33 -28.12
C THR A 964 -38.28 2.27 -29.10
N TYR A 965 -37.69 1.09 -29.37
CA TYR A 965 -36.46 1.00 -30.19
C TYR A 965 -36.64 0.56 -31.66
N TYR A 966 -37.86 0.27 -32.10
CA TYR A 966 -38.17 0.11 -33.53
C TYR A 966 -39.42 0.90 -33.93
N LYS A 967 -39.24 2.19 -34.22
CA LYS A 967 -40.01 2.85 -35.29
C LYS A 967 -39.08 3.68 -36.17
N VAL A 968 -38.56 2.99 -37.18
CA VAL A 968 -38.35 3.58 -38.50
C VAL A 968 -39.70 4.14 -38.94
N SER A 969 -39.69 5.24 -39.71
CA SER A 969 -40.78 5.55 -40.63
C SER A 969 -41.42 4.26 -41.17
N SER A 970 -42.74 4.08 -41.14
CA SER A 970 -43.83 5.03 -40.91
C SER A 970 -44.34 5.10 -39.48
#